data_AF-A0A803SWT7-F1
#
_entry.id   AF-A0A803SWT7-F1
#
_cell.length_a   1.000
_cell.length_b   1.000
_cell.length_c   1.000
_cell.angle_alpha   90.00
_cell.angle_beta   90.00
_cell.angle_gamma   90.00
#
_symmetry.space_group_name_H-M   'P 1'
#
loop_
_entity.id
_entity.type
_entity.pdbx_description
1 polymer ?
#
loop_
_entity_poly.entity_id
_entity_poly.type
_entity_poly.pdbx_seq_one_letter_code
_entity_poly.pdbx_strand_id
1 'polypeptide(L)'
;MKLHLSEGSPAGLKGLAAANATESPVELQWVSLEAHVVPFLTHPQSTVLQLEDGTFLFSTNTICQYFFRLSGKEMSDFGQEQSGFTNQLFEWEATELEPALSAALYLLLVQGKKGEEILGIIKKPLNYIEQILTKKSTPYLTGETESAADIVLWGSLFPLLKDESYLPDELQALRKWFQTMSLKEYCKKAVEAIWTPKGLLALKAYLQKHPAPNLTFEKPATNEPKEEDSAQRHLSEEEIAVIAEVWSRGSASLPKPWKPQHPILPVEGMKNVLITSALPYVNNVPHLGNIIGCVLSADTFARYCRLRNWNTLYLCGTDEYGTATETKAMEEGLTPQQICDKYYAVHDQIYKWFNISFDFFGRTTTTQQTTIAQDIFHCLLKRNFLLTETVDQLKCEKCERFLADRFVEGTCPFCNYEEARGDQCDKCGKLINATELKKPVCKVCQGTPVVRSSQHLFLDLPKLEESLEKWLALSQSTGDWTPNARYIARSWIRDGLKPRCITRDLKWGTPVPLDGFRDKVFYVWFDAPIGYLSIAANYTDQWEKWWKNPEQVQLYNFMAKDNVPFHSVVFPCTLLGTGDKYTLVNHLIATEYLNYEDGKFSKSRGVGVFGDMAKDTGIPSDIWRFYLLYLRPESQDSAFSWTDLMTKNNSELLNTLGNFINRAGSFVCKFFGGHVPAMELNQDDKRLLAHITLELRQYNYLLEKVKIREALRSILNMARHGNHYLQVNEPWKHIKGSEADKKRAGTVIGVAVNIASLLSVVLQPYMPNVSATIQQQLSIPADYNVVSNDFVCTLPAGHQIGTVTPLFQKLEAEQIENLRKRFGGGQQKAAANCDATLGSKTLQEEVAKQDNYVQQLKAQKAEKQQIDAAVSKLGELQKQLSLAGGQEKKKK
;
A
#
# COMPACT_ATOMS: atom_id res chain seq x y z
N MET A 1 -7.54 -22.02 -38.11
CA MET A 1 -7.16 -22.02 -36.66
C MET A 1 -7.36 -23.40 -36.04
N LYS A 2 -6.61 -23.77 -34.99
CA LYS A 2 -6.77 -25.04 -34.25
C LYS A 2 -7.20 -24.80 -32.80
N LEU A 3 -8.32 -25.36 -32.39
CA LEU A 3 -8.83 -25.24 -31.02
C LEU A 3 -8.55 -26.53 -30.25
N HIS A 4 -7.61 -26.45 -29.31
CA HIS A 4 -7.26 -27.55 -28.42
C HIS A 4 -8.25 -27.63 -27.26
N LEU A 5 -8.78 -28.82 -26.98
CA LEU A 5 -9.81 -29.08 -26.00
C LEU A 5 -9.54 -30.37 -25.23
N SER A 6 -10.07 -30.45 -24.01
CA SER A 6 -10.10 -31.68 -23.21
C SER A 6 -11.50 -32.02 -22.76
N GLU A 7 -11.84 -33.31 -22.84
CA GLU A 7 -13.04 -33.85 -22.21
C GLU A 7 -13.01 -33.54 -20.70
N GLY A 8 -14.12 -33.08 -20.15
CA GLY A 8 -14.30 -32.75 -18.75
C GLY A 8 -13.79 -31.37 -18.34
N SER A 9 -13.19 -30.58 -19.23
CA SER A 9 -12.68 -29.23 -18.90
C SER A 9 -13.81 -28.18 -18.91
N PRO A 10 -14.07 -27.46 -17.81
CA PRO A 10 -14.98 -26.30 -17.81
C PRO A 10 -14.54 -25.21 -18.80
N ALA A 11 -13.23 -24.98 -18.94
CA ALA A 11 -12.68 -24.07 -19.94
C ALA A 11 -12.95 -24.55 -21.38
N GLY A 12 -12.85 -25.86 -21.62
CA GLY A 12 -13.18 -26.46 -22.91
C GLY A 12 -14.64 -26.26 -23.29
N LEU A 13 -15.55 -26.31 -22.32
CA LEU A 13 -16.97 -26.06 -22.53
C LEU A 13 -17.23 -24.63 -23.04
N LYS A 14 -16.62 -23.62 -22.40
CA LYS A 14 -16.70 -22.22 -22.83
C LYS A 14 -16.18 -22.04 -24.27
N GLY A 15 -14.97 -22.54 -24.54
CA GLY A 15 -14.30 -22.36 -25.83
C GLY A 15 -15.05 -23.02 -26.99
N LEU A 16 -15.55 -24.23 -26.79
CA LEU A 16 -16.32 -24.95 -27.82
C LEU A 16 -17.72 -24.35 -28.02
N ALA A 17 -18.40 -23.95 -26.95
CA ALA A 17 -19.69 -23.27 -27.06
C ALA A 17 -19.55 -21.95 -27.82
N ALA A 18 -18.50 -21.16 -27.54
CA ALA A 18 -18.23 -19.93 -28.27
C ALA A 18 -17.96 -20.18 -29.76
N ALA A 19 -17.07 -21.12 -30.09
CA ALA A 19 -16.76 -21.47 -31.48
C ALA A 19 -18.02 -21.93 -32.27
N ASN A 20 -18.87 -22.73 -31.63
CA ASN A 20 -20.12 -23.20 -32.22
C ASN A 20 -21.15 -22.07 -32.37
N ALA A 21 -21.25 -21.17 -31.37
CA ALA A 21 -22.18 -20.05 -31.41
C ALA A 21 -21.84 -19.04 -32.52
N THR A 22 -20.55 -18.90 -32.84
CA THR A 22 -20.03 -17.96 -33.84
C THR A 22 -19.75 -18.60 -35.19
N GLU A 23 -20.00 -19.91 -35.34
CA GLU A 23 -19.69 -20.70 -36.54
C GLU A 23 -18.23 -20.51 -37.00
N SER A 24 -17.31 -20.38 -36.03
CA SER A 24 -15.91 -20.06 -36.33
C SER A 24 -15.18 -21.23 -37.00
N PRO A 25 -14.37 -20.97 -38.04
CA PRO A 25 -13.64 -22.01 -38.76
C PRO A 25 -12.43 -22.50 -37.94
N VAL A 26 -12.67 -23.46 -37.05
CA VAL A 26 -11.66 -24.07 -36.19
C VAL A 26 -11.58 -25.58 -36.41
N GLU A 27 -10.35 -26.10 -36.46
CA GLU A 27 -10.07 -27.53 -36.40
C GLU A 27 -9.95 -27.95 -34.92
N LEU A 28 -10.75 -28.92 -34.48
CA LEU A 28 -10.73 -29.37 -33.08
C LEU A 28 -9.58 -30.36 -32.83
N GLN A 29 -8.79 -30.11 -31.79
CA GLN A 29 -7.66 -30.95 -31.37
C GLN A 29 -7.89 -31.44 -29.94
N TRP A 30 -8.04 -32.75 -29.76
CA TRP A 30 -8.31 -33.34 -28.45
C TRP A 30 -7.03 -33.67 -27.71
N VAL A 31 -6.86 -33.12 -26.51
CA VAL A 31 -5.67 -33.28 -25.67
C VAL A 31 -6.07 -33.72 -24.26
N SER A 32 -5.11 -34.23 -23.47
CA SER A 32 -5.35 -34.52 -22.05
C SER A 32 -5.42 -33.22 -21.22
N LEU A 33 -6.07 -33.27 -20.06
CA LEU A 33 -6.12 -32.14 -19.12
C LEU A 33 -4.72 -31.69 -18.63
N GLU A 34 -3.72 -32.58 -18.75
CA GLU A 34 -2.31 -32.34 -18.36
C GLU A 34 -1.43 -31.95 -19.57
N ALA A 35 -2.03 -31.71 -20.75
CA ALA A 35 -1.28 -31.40 -21.95
C ALA A 35 -0.68 -29.99 -21.91
N HIS A 36 0.60 -29.89 -22.27
CA HIS A 36 1.31 -28.63 -22.45
C HIS A 36 1.24 -28.21 -23.92
N VAL A 37 0.07 -27.73 -24.34
CA VAL A 37 -0.18 -27.31 -25.73
C VAL A 37 0.65 -26.07 -26.08
N VAL A 38 0.84 -25.16 -25.12
CA VAL A 38 1.64 -23.94 -25.28
C VAL A 38 3.06 -24.21 -24.79
N PRO A 39 4.09 -24.22 -25.65
CA PRO A 39 5.43 -24.68 -25.29
C PRO A 39 6.14 -23.87 -24.20
N PHE A 40 5.71 -22.62 -23.98
CA PHE A 40 6.32 -21.70 -23.03
C PHE A 40 5.53 -21.55 -21.71
N LEU A 41 4.40 -22.25 -21.54
CA LEU A 41 3.69 -22.28 -20.27
C LEU A 41 4.27 -23.37 -19.37
N THR A 42 4.54 -23.01 -18.12
CA THR A 42 5.04 -23.92 -17.08
C THR A 42 3.96 -24.82 -16.48
N HIS A 43 2.69 -24.50 -16.76
CA HIS A 43 1.52 -25.23 -16.27
C HIS A 43 0.72 -25.76 -17.46
N PRO A 44 0.08 -26.94 -17.33
CA PRO A 44 -0.73 -27.50 -18.39
C PRO A 44 -1.95 -26.61 -18.64
N GLN A 45 -2.15 -26.23 -19.91
CA GLN A 45 -3.33 -25.49 -20.36
C GLN A 45 -4.00 -26.31 -21.46
N SER A 46 -5.13 -26.93 -21.13
CA SER A 46 -5.82 -27.84 -22.04
C SER A 46 -6.66 -27.14 -23.10
N THR A 47 -7.10 -25.90 -22.84
CA THR A 47 -7.97 -25.13 -23.73
C THR A 47 -7.22 -23.96 -24.32
N VAL A 48 -6.82 -24.09 -25.58
CA VAL A 48 -5.92 -23.17 -26.27
C VAL A 48 -6.35 -23.03 -27.72
N LEU A 49 -6.38 -21.81 -28.25
CA LEU A 49 -6.57 -21.56 -29.68
C LEU A 49 -5.22 -21.22 -30.31
N GLN A 50 -4.77 -22.07 -31.23
CA GLN A 50 -3.63 -21.79 -32.10
C GLN A 50 -4.11 -21.09 -33.37
N LEU A 51 -3.61 -19.88 -33.59
CA LEU A 51 -3.85 -19.09 -34.79
C LEU A 51 -2.98 -19.58 -35.96
N GLU A 52 -3.31 -19.14 -37.17
CA GLU A 52 -2.65 -19.61 -38.41
C GLU A 52 -1.19 -19.16 -38.53
N ASP A 53 -0.84 -18.06 -37.88
CA ASP A 53 0.52 -17.51 -37.78
C ASP A 53 1.39 -18.22 -36.71
N GLY A 54 0.82 -19.21 -36.01
CA GLY A 54 1.48 -19.93 -34.93
C GLY A 54 1.34 -19.30 -33.55
N THR A 55 0.62 -18.18 -33.42
CA THR A 55 0.33 -17.52 -32.13
C THR A 55 -0.67 -18.34 -31.31
N PHE A 56 -0.54 -18.34 -29.98
CA PHE A 56 -1.43 -19.05 -29.06
C PHE A 56 -2.27 -18.07 -28.23
N LEU A 57 -3.59 -18.25 -28.23
CA LEU A 57 -4.48 -17.69 -27.22
C LEU A 57 -4.79 -18.77 -26.18
N PHE A 58 -4.43 -18.52 -24.92
CA PHE A 58 -4.53 -19.50 -23.84
C PHE A 58 -5.41 -19.02 -22.67
N SER A 59 -5.96 -17.81 -22.76
CA SER A 59 -7.06 -17.34 -21.91
C SER A 59 -8.40 -17.69 -22.56
N THR A 60 -9.22 -18.50 -21.90
CA THR A 60 -10.51 -18.93 -22.45
C THR A 60 -11.46 -17.76 -22.69
N ASN A 61 -11.45 -16.75 -21.84
CA ASN A 61 -12.28 -15.54 -22.00
C ASN A 61 -11.85 -14.77 -23.26
N THR A 62 -10.53 -14.67 -23.49
CA THR A 62 -9.97 -14.07 -24.70
C THR A 62 -10.29 -14.87 -25.95
N ILE A 63 -10.26 -16.21 -25.89
CA ILE A 63 -10.66 -17.09 -27.00
C ILE A 63 -12.14 -16.84 -27.36
N CYS A 64 -13.03 -16.81 -26.37
CA CYS A 64 -14.45 -16.58 -26.59
C CYS A 64 -14.71 -15.20 -27.21
N GLN A 65 -14.08 -14.15 -26.66
CA GLN A 65 -14.18 -12.81 -27.22
C GLN A 65 -13.65 -12.74 -28.65
N TYR A 66 -12.52 -13.40 -28.93
CA TYR A 66 -11.93 -13.43 -30.26
C TYR A 66 -12.89 -14.05 -31.31
N PHE A 67 -13.56 -15.16 -30.97
CA PHE A 67 -14.56 -15.75 -31.87
C PHE A 67 -15.76 -14.84 -32.13
N PHE A 68 -16.27 -14.15 -31.10
CA PHE A 68 -17.39 -13.22 -31.25
C PHE A 68 -17.02 -12.04 -32.14
N ARG A 69 -15.80 -11.50 -31.99
CA ARG A 69 -15.27 -10.45 -32.87
C ARG A 69 -15.13 -10.92 -34.31
N LEU A 70 -14.56 -12.11 -34.52
CA LEU A 70 -14.38 -12.66 -35.86
C LEU A 70 -15.70 -12.88 -36.60
N SER A 71 -16.75 -13.31 -35.91
CA SER A 71 -18.07 -13.55 -36.54
C SER A 71 -18.86 -12.28 -36.85
N GLY A 72 -18.40 -11.11 -36.41
CA GLY A 72 -19.14 -9.85 -36.52
C GLY A 72 -20.37 -9.77 -35.61
N LYS A 73 -20.69 -10.81 -34.83
CA LYS A 73 -21.79 -10.81 -33.84
C LYS A 73 -21.52 -9.84 -32.68
N GLU A 74 -20.28 -9.39 -32.51
CA GLU A 74 -19.89 -8.33 -31.56
C GLU A 74 -19.80 -6.92 -32.19
N MET A 75 -20.22 -6.72 -33.45
CA MET A 75 -20.17 -5.40 -34.13
C MET A 75 -21.41 -5.07 -34.97
N SER A 76 -22.40 -4.45 -34.31
CA SER A 76 -23.19 -3.34 -34.86
C SER A 76 -23.99 -2.71 -33.71
N ASP A 77 -23.75 -1.42 -33.43
CA ASP A 77 -24.53 -0.51 -32.59
C ASP A 77 -24.35 -0.44 -31.06
N PHE A 78 -23.15 -0.33 -30.46
CA PHE A 78 -23.09 0.14 -29.05
C PHE A 78 -21.85 0.99 -28.70
N GLY A 79 -22.07 2.08 -27.95
CA GLY A 79 -21.04 3.03 -27.50
C GLY A 79 -19.98 2.43 -26.56
N GLN A 80 -18.91 3.19 -26.31
CA GLN A 80 -17.73 2.81 -25.49
C GLN A 80 -18.06 2.22 -24.10
N GLU A 81 -19.27 2.39 -23.59
CA GLU A 81 -19.69 1.90 -22.26
C GLU A 81 -19.96 0.39 -22.18
N GLN A 82 -20.49 -0.26 -23.23
CA GLN A 82 -20.87 -1.69 -23.14
C GLN A 82 -19.68 -2.65 -23.29
N SER A 83 -18.68 -2.32 -24.10
CA SER A 83 -17.44 -3.11 -24.21
C SER A 83 -16.64 -3.09 -22.90
N GLY A 84 -16.73 -2.00 -22.14
CA GLY A 84 -16.18 -1.90 -20.79
C GLY A 84 -16.85 -2.86 -19.80
N PHE A 85 -18.16 -3.08 -19.90
CA PHE A 85 -18.90 -3.97 -19.01
C PHE A 85 -18.63 -5.46 -19.27
N THR A 86 -18.53 -5.88 -20.54
CA THR A 86 -18.14 -7.25 -20.89
C THR A 86 -16.75 -7.61 -20.33
N ASN A 87 -15.79 -6.69 -20.42
CA ASN A 87 -14.46 -6.89 -19.86
C ASN A 87 -14.48 -6.94 -18.32
N GLN A 88 -15.32 -6.13 -17.66
CA GLN A 88 -15.53 -6.22 -16.21
C GLN A 88 -16.09 -7.58 -15.79
N LEU A 89 -17.01 -8.15 -16.57
CA LEU A 89 -17.54 -9.48 -16.33
C LEU A 89 -16.48 -10.58 -16.50
N PHE A 90 -15.60 -10.48 -17.50
CA PHE A 90 -14.50 -11.42 -17.67
C PHE A 90 -13.47 -11.34 -16.54
N GLU A 91 -13.14 -10.14 -16.08
CA GLU A 91 -12.22 -9.95 -14.96
C GLU A 91 -12.84 -10.49 -13.66
N TRP A 92 -14.10 -10.15 -13.38
CA TRP A 92 -14.83 -10.67 -12.22
C TRP A 92 -14.98 -12.20 -12.27
N GLU A 93 -15.25 -12.77 -13.44
CA GLU A 93 -15.37 -14.21 -13.60
C GLU A 93 -14.07 -14.93 -13.26
N ALA A 94 -12.94 -14.46 -13.78
CA ALA A 94 -11.62 -15.06 -13.53
C ALA A 94 -11.14 -14.89 -12.08
N THR A 95 -11.52 -13.79 -11.42
CA THR A 95 -11.00 -13.44 -10.07
C THR A 95 -11.90 -13.87 -8.92
N GLU A 96 -13.21 -13.98 -9.13
CA GLU A 96 -14.17 -14.28 -8.07
C GLU A 96 -14.97 -15.56 -8.35
N LEU A 97 -15.52 -15.72 -9.57
CA LEU A 97 -16.43 -16.84 -9.89
C LEU A 97 -15.67 -18.16 -10.11
N GLU A 98 -14.63 -18.16 -10.94
CA GLU A 98 -13.87 -19.36 -11.28
C GLU A 98 -13.20 -19.99 -10.03
N PRO A 99 -12.56 -19.22 -9.11
CA PRO A 99 -12.04 -19.79 -7.86
C PRO A 99 -13.13 -20.43 -6.99
N ALA A 100 -14.30 -19.79 -6.87
CA ALA A 100 -15.43 -20.32 -6.10
C ALA A 100 -15.98 -21.62 -6.71
N LEU A 101 -16.11 -21.68 -8.03
CA LEU A 101 -16.57 -22.86 -8.74
C LEU A 101 -15.53 -23.99 -8.71
N SER A 102 -14.25 -23.67 -8.83
CA SER A 102 -13.16 -24.65 -8.69
C SER A 102 -13.18 -25.30 -7.31
N ALA A 103 -13.34 -24.50 -6.24
CA ALA A 103 -13.48 -25.00 -4.88
C ALA A 103 -14.74 -25.87 -4.70
N ALA A 104 -15.90 -25.42 -5.20
CA ALA A 104 -17.14 -26.16 -5.17
C ALA A 104 -17.06 -27.49 -5.92
N LEU A 105 -16.46 -27.51 -7.12
CA LEU A 105 -16.26 -28.72 -7.91
C LEU A 105 -15.28 -29.70 -7.26
N TYR A 106 -14.23 -29.19 -6.61
CA TYR A 106 -13.33 -30.03 -5.83
C TYR A 106 -14.06 -30.71 -4.67
N LEU A 107 -14.87 -29.97 -3.90
CA LEU A 107 -15.70 -30.54 -2.83
C LEU A 107 -16.67 -31.60 -3.37
N LEU A 108 -17.31 -31.32 -4.50
CA LEU A 108 -18.31 -32.21 -5.10
C LEU A 108 -17.69 -33.49 -5.67
N LEU A 109 -16.66 -33.36 -6.50
CA LEU A 109 -16.11 -34.46 -7.30
C LEU A 109 -15.03 -35.26 -6.55
N VAL A 110 -14.20 -34.58 -5.76
CA VAL A 110 -13.08 -35.20 -5.03
C VAL A 110 -13.51 -35.63 -3.63
N GLN A 111 -14.15 -34.74 -2.88
CA GLN A 111 -14.54 -35.02 -1.48
C GLN A 111 -15.95 -35.60 -1.33
N GLY A 112 -16.77 -35.59 -2.38
CA GLY A 112 -18.13 -36.13 -2.35
C GLY A 112 -19.13 -35.33 -1.49
N LYS A 113 -18.79 -34.08 -1.13
CA LYS A 113 -19.67 -33.19 -0.36
C LYS A 113 -20.83 -32.67 -1.22
N LYS A 114 -21.97 -32.34 -0.59
CA LYS A 114 -23.21 -31.88 -1.25
C LYS A 114 -23.96 -30.88 -0.38
N GLY A 115 -24.96 -30.19 -0.96
CA GLY A 115 -25.89 -29.34 -0.22
C GLY A 115 -25.31 -27.99 0.20
N GLU A 116 -25.63 -27.54 1.43
CA GLU A 116 -25.29 -26.20 1.95
C GLU A 116 -23.80 -25.86 1.91
N GLU A 117 -22.90 -26.84 2.05
CA GLU A 117 -21.45 -26.58 1.99
C GLU A 117 -20.98 -26.09 0.62
N ILE A 118 -21.63 -26.54 -0.45
CA ILE A 118 -21.35 -26.09 -1.81
C ILE A 118 -22.11 -24.79 -2.09
N LEU A 119 -23.38 -24.72 -1.70
CA LEU A 119 -24.22 -23.53 -1.88
C LEU A 119 -23.61 -22.31 -1.19
N GLY A 120 -23.08 -22.47 0.03
CA GLY A 120 -22.44 -21.39 0.78
C GLY A 120 -21.25 -20.74 0.06
N ILE A 121 -20.47 -21.53 -0.70
CA ILE A 121 -19.32 -21.04 -1.47
C ILE A 121 -19.77 -20.19 -2.66
N ILE A 122 -20.79 -20.65 -3.39
CA ILE A 122 -21.20 -20.03 -4.64
C ILE A 122 -22.29 -18.95 -4.45
N LYS A 123 -22.91 -18.86 -3.27
CA LYS A 123 -24.04 -17.95 -3.01
C LYS A 123 -23.75 -16.50 -3.38
N LYS A 124 -22.59 -15.97 -2.96
CA LYS A 124 -22.21 -14.57 -3.24
C LYS A 124 -22.04 -14.33 -4.75
N PRO A 125 -21.28 -15.16 -5.51
CA PRO A 125 -21.23 -15.03 -6.96
C PRO A 125 -22.59 -15.18 -7.67
N LEU A 126 -23.43 -16.13 -7.27
CA LEU A 126 -24.76 -16.29 -7.88
C LEU A 126 -25.66 -15.06 -7.66
N ASN A 127 -25.64 -14.50 -6.45
CA ASN A 127 -26.37 -13.26 -6.13
C ASN A 127 -25.90 -12.06 -6.97
N TYR A 128 -24.61 -11.99 -7.29
CA TYR A 128 -24.10 -10.91 -8.15
C TYR A 128 -24.65 -11.01 -9.58
N ILE A 129 -24.71 -12.22 -10.13
CA ILE A 129 -25.27 -12.43 -11.48
C ILE A 129 -26.78 -12.16 -11.49
N GLU A 130 -27.51 -12.61 -10.45
CA GLU A 130 -28.93 -12.28 -10.26
C GLU A 130 -29.14 -10.76 -10.29
N GLN A 131 -28.36 -10.00 -9.51
CA GLN A 131 -28.47 -8.54 -9.46
C GLN A 131 -28.25 -7.88 -10.84
N ILE A 132 -27.32 -8.39 -11.65
CA ILE A 132 -27.08 -7.87 -13.01
C ILE A 132 -28.31 -8.08 -13.88
N LEU A 133 -28.85 -9.31 -13.87
CA LEU A 133 -30.01 -9.68 -14.67
C LEU A 133 -31.27 -8.93 -14.24
N THR A 134 -31.51 -8.76 -12.93
CA THR A 134 -32.66 -8.02 -12.41
C THR A 134 -32.55 -6.52 -12.68
N LYS A 135 -31.37 -5.92 -12.52
CA LYS A 135 -31.19 -4.46 -12.63
C LYS A 135 -31.34 -3.95 -14.05
N LYS A 136 -30.88 -4.71 -15.04
CA LYS A 136 -30.94 -4.31 -16.46
C LYS A 136 -32.27 -4.63 -17.13
N SER A 137 -33.07 -5.55 -16.56
CA SER A 137 -34.31 -6.05 -17.18
C SER A 137 -34.12 -6.59 -18.61
N THR A 138 -32.91 -7.01 -18.96
CA THR A 138 -32.55 -7.55 -20.28
C THR A 138 -32.50 -9.08 -20.24
N PRO A 139 -32.78 -9.77 -21.37
CA PRO A 139 -32.75 -11.23 -21.44
C PRO A 139 -31.35 -11.85 -21.32
N TYR A 140 -30.30 -11.06 -21.58
CA TYR A 140 -28.88 -11.46 -21.48
C TYR A 140 -28.09 -10.47 -20.60
N LEU A 141 -26.86 -10.84 -20.22
CA LEU A 141 -26.07 -10.10 -19.22
C LEU A 141 -25.66 -8.70 -19.69
N THR A 142 -25.35 -8.55 -20.97
CA THR A 142 -24.80 -7.31 -21.53
C THR A 142 -25.83 -6.51 -22.31
N GLY A 143 -26.98 -7.08 -22.67
CA GLY A 143 -28.03 -6.40 -23.44
C GLY A 143 -29.16 -7.33 -23.90
N GLU A 144 -29.84 -6.94 -24.98
CA GLU A 144 -30.96 -7.68 -25.59
C GLU A 144 -30.52 -8.89 -26.42
N THR A 145 -29.24 -8.96 -26.78
CA THR A 145 -28.66 -10.07 -27.54
C THR A 145 -27.57 -10.76 -26.74
N GLU A 146 -27.34 -12.02 -27.11
CA GLU A 146 -26.33 -12.88 -26.51
C GLU A 146 -24.91 -12.39 -26.83
N SER A 147 -24.06 -12.37 -25.80
CA SER A 147 -22.67 -11.95 -25.91
C SER A 147 -21.69 -13.06 -25.53
N ALA A 148 -20.40 -12.79 -25.76
CA ALA A 148 -19.33 -13.64 -25.25
C ALA A 148 -19.37 -13.79 -23.72
N ALA A 149 -19.85 -12.78 -22.97
CA ALA A 149 -20.02 -12.88 -21.51
C ALA A 149 -21.08 -13.92 -21.12
N ASP A 150 -22.17 -14.03 -21.87
CA ASP A 150 -23.21 -15.01 -21.61
C ASP A 150 -22.67 -16.44 -21.73
N ILE A 151 -21.90 -16.72 -22.78
CA ILE A 151 -21.28 -18.04 -22.98
C ILE A 151 -20.23 -18.34 -21.92
N VAL A 152 -19.37 -17.36 -21.59
CA VAL A 152 -18.32 -17.55 -20.57
C VAL A 152 -18.93 -17.86 -19.21
N LEU A 153 -19.89 -17.05 -18.74
CA LEU A 153 -20.50 -17.26 -17.43
C LEU A 153 -21.35 -18.54 -17.40
N TRP A 154 -22.08 -18.84 -18.47
CA TRP A 154 -22.83 -20.09 -18.58
C TRP A 154 -21.88 -21.30 -18.50
N GLY A 155 -20.79 -21.28 -19.26
CA GLY A 155 -19.81 -22.37 -19.29
C GLY A 155 -19.10 -22.59 -17.96
N SER A 156 -18.84 -21.52 -17.19
CA SER A 156 -18.34 -21.64 -15.81
C SER A 156 -19.35 -22.32 -14.90
N LEU A 157 -20.61 -21.90 -14.96
CA LEU A 157 -21.66 -22.34 -14.04
C LEU A 157 -22.19 -23.76 -14.34
N PHE A 158 -22.19 -24.16 -15.62
CA PHE A 158 -22.81 -25.40 -16.08
C PHE A 158 -22.36 -26.68 -15.33
N PRO A 159 -21.06 -26.90 -15.07
CA PRO A 159 -20.57 -28.02 -14.28
C PRO A 159 -21.33 -28.29 -12.98
N LEU A 160 -21.82 -27.22 -12.34
CA LEU A 160 -22.48 -27.25 -11.04
C LEU A 160 -24.00 -27.09 -11.16
N LEU A 161 -24.45 -26.08 -11.90
CA LEU A 161 -25.87 -25.72 -12.00
C LEU A 161 -26.71 -26.65 -12.90
N LYS A 162 -26.08 -27.62 -13.58
CA LYS A 162 -26.83 -28.72 -14.23
C LYS A 162 -27.66 -29.53 -13.23
N ASP A 163 -27.27 -29.51 -11.95
CA ASP A 163 -28.06 -30.02 -10.84
C ASP A 163 -28.83 -28.85 -10.23
N GLU A 164 -30.13 -28.83 -10.44
CA GLU A 164 -31.00 -27.71 -10.03
C GLU A 164 -31.01 -27.48 -8.51
N SER A 165 -30.55 -28.46 -7.71
CA SER A 165 -30.42 -28.29 -6.26
C SER A 165 -29.38 -27.24 -5.84
N TYR A 166 -28.44 -26.87 -6.74
CA TYR A 166 -27.46 -25.80 -6.51
C TYR A 166 -27.93 -24.42 -6.98
N LEU A 167 -29.19 -24.30 -7.38
CA LEU A 167 -29.79 -23.05 -7.83
C LEU A 167 -30.94 -22.68 -6.89
N PRO A 168 -30.72 -21.73 -5.95
CA PRO A 168 -31.76 -21.32 -5.00
C PRO A 168 -33.00 -20.75 -5.68
N ASP A 169 -34.18 -21.04 -5.15
CA ASP A 169 -35.47 -20.59 -5.70
C ASP A 169 -35.66 -19.06 -5.66
N GLU A 170 -34.87 -18.36 -4.85
CA GLU A 170 -34.85 -16.90 -4.79
C GLU A 170 -34.18 -16.23 -6.00
N LEU A 171 -33.42 -16.97 -6.81
CA LEU A 171 -32.66 -16.45 -7.96
C LEU A 171 -33.37 -16.72 -9.30
N GLN A 172 -34.54 -16.11 -9.47
CA GLN A 172 -35.42 -16.39 -10.59
C GLN A 172 -34.89 -15.86 -11.94
N ALA A 173 -34.22 -14.70 -11.95
CA ALA A 173 -33.68 -14.14 -13.19
C ALA A 173 -32.50 -14.97 -13.71
N LEU A 174 -31.60 -15.36 -12.82
CA LEU A 174 -30.49 -16.29 -13.07
C LEU A 174 -30.99 -17.64 -13.56
N ARG A 175 -32.02 -18.20 -12.90
CA ARG A 175 -32.62 -19.48 -13.32
C ARG A 175 -33.14 -19.43 -14.74
N LYS A 176 -33.93 -18.40 -15.05
CA LYS A 176 -34.46 -18.21 -16.40
C LYS A 176 -33.35 -18.03 -17.43
N TRP A 177 -32.36 -17.19 -17.15
CA TRP A 177 -31.21 -16.96 -18.05
C TRP A 177 -30.40 -18.24 -18.27
N PHE A 178 -30.07 -18.98 -17.20
CA PHE A 178 -29.26 -20.20 -17.29
C PHE A 178 -29.97 -21.31 -18.08
N GLN A 179 -31.28 -21.48 -17.86
CA GLN A 179 -32.10 -22.41 -18.66
C GLN A 179 -32.16 -21.98 -20.12
N THR A 180 -32.33 -20.67 -20.39
CA THR A 180 -32.33 -20.12 -21.76
C THR A 180 -31.02 -20.42 -22.48
N MET A 181 -29.87 -20.19 -21.83
CA MET A 181 -28.55 -20.51 -22.39
C MET A 181 -28.35 -22.02 -22.59
N SER A 182 -28.80 -22.85 -21.65
CA SER A 182 -28.66 -24.31 -21.73
C SER A 182 -29.51 -24.95 -22.83
N LEU A 183 -30.59 -24.29 -23.28
CA LEU A 183 -31.43 -24.77 -24.38
C LEU A 183 -30.83 -24.51 -25.76
N LYS A 184 -29.79 -23.67 -25.86
CA LYS A 184 -29.17 -23.29 -27.12
C LYS A 184 -28.40 -24.46 -27.73
N GLU A 185 -28.52 -24.61 -29.04
CA GLU A 185 -27.96 -25.76 -29.76
C GLU A 185 -26.43 -25.86 -29.63
N TYR A 186 -25.73 -24.73 -29.70
CA TYR A 186 -24.27 -24.70 -29.55
C TYR A 186 -23.81 -25.07 -28.13
N CYS A 187 -24.59 -24.71 -27.09
CA CYS A 187 -24.36 -25.10 -25.70
C CYS A 187 -24.55 -26.62 -25.55
N LYS A 188 -25.65 -27.17 -26.07
CA LYS A 188 -25.93 -28.61 -26.04
C LYS A 188 -24.81 -29.42 -26.71
N LYS A 189 -24.41 -29.02 -27.92
CA LYS A 189 -23.29 -29.65 -28.64
C LYS A 189 -21.99 -29.59 -27.85
N ALA A 190 -21.70 -28.47 -27.20
CA ALA A 190 -20.50 -28.33 -26.39
C ALA A 190 -20.54 -29.24 -25.14
N VAL A 191 -21.70 -29.36 -24.49
CA VAL A 191 -21.93 -30.27 -23.35
C VAL A 191 -21.78 -31.73 -23.78
N GLU A 192 -22.39 -32.13 -24.89
CA GLU A 192 -22.30 -33.51 -25.41
C GLU A 192 -20.87 -33.91 -25.74
N ALA A 193 -20.06 -32.97 -26.26
CA ALA A 193 -18.67 -33.22 -26.62
C ALA A 193 -17.71 -33.18 -25.42
N ILE A 194 -17.90 -32.23 -24.49
CA ILE A 194 -16.93 -31.98 -23.40
C ILE A 194 -17.35 -32.68 -22.11
N TRP A 195 -18.62 -32.63 -21.72
CA TRP A 195 -19.08 -33.04 -20.38
C TRP A 195 -19.55 -34.51 -20.33
N THR A 196 -18.72 -35.42 -20.88
CA THR A 196 -19.00 -36.86 -20.95
C THR A 196 -18.72 -37.57 -19.61
N PRO A 197 -19.26 -38.79 -19.37
CA PRO A 197 -18.88 -39.59 -18.21
C PRO A 197 -17.38 -39.86 -18.10
N LYS A 198 -16.72 -40.06 -19.24
CA LYS A 198 -15.25 -40.24 -19.34
C LYS A 198 -14.51 -38.94 -18.99
N GLY A 199 -14.97 -37.80 -19.48
CA GLY A 199 -14.45 -36.48 -19.13
C GLY A 199 -14.58 -36.17 -17.64
N LEU A 200 -15.70 -36.50 -17.01
CA LEU A 200 -15.89 -36.33 -15.56
C LEU A 200 -14.92 -37.17 -14.73
N LEU A 201 -14.62 -38.40 -15.16
CA LEU A 201 -13.60 -39.23 -14.52
C LEU A 201 -12.20 -38.63 -14.70
N ALA A 202 -11.89 -38.11 -15.90
CA ALA A 202 -10.62 -37.43 -16.17
C ALA A 202 -10.47 -36.15 -15.33
N LEU A 203 -11.51 -35.33 -15.22
CA LEU A 203 -11.54 -34.13 -14.39
C LEU A 203 -11.35 -34.48 -12.91
N LYS A 204 -12.05 -35.51 -12.40
CA LYS A 204 -11.89 -35.97 -11.02
C LYS A 204 -10.45 -36.42 -10.75
N ALA A 205 -9.87 -37.22 -11.64
CA ALA A 205 -8.49 -37.67 -11.52
C ALA A 205 -7.48 -36.52 -11.59
N TYR A 206 -7.73 -35.53 -12.46
CA TYR A 206 -6.94 -34.31 -12.54
C TYR A 206 -6.99 -33.52 -11.23
N LEU A 207 -8.20 -33.22 -10.73
CA LEU A 207 -8.39 -32.49 -9.46
C LEU A 207 -7.76 -33.21 -8.26
N GLN A 208 -7.79 -34.55 -8.22
CA GLN A 208 -7.16 -35.34 -7.16
C GLN A 208 -5.63 -35.22 -7.10
N LYS A 209 -4.97 -34.97 -8.24
CA LYS A 209 -3.52 -34.81 -8.31
C LYS A 209 -3.06 -33.39 -7.98
N HIS A 210 -3.99 -32.43 -7.97
CA HIS A 210 -3.68 -31.02 -7.76
C HIS A 210 -4.05 -30.59 -6.33
N PRO A 211 -3.38 -29.57 -5.78
CA PRO A 211 -3.71 -29.06 -4.44
C PRO A 211 -5.18 -28.66 -4.35
N ALA A 212 -5.80 -28.94 -3.20
CA ALA A 212 -7.16 -28.50 -2.93
C ALA A 212 -7.27 -26.97 -3.09
N PRO A 213 -8.27 -26.45 -3.82
CA PRO A 213 -8.53 -25.02 -3.89
C PRO A 213 -8.79 -24.43 -2.50
N ASN A 214 -8.36 -23.21 -2.27
CA ASN A 214 -8.47 -22.56 -0.96
C ASN A 214 -9.94 -22.25 -0.64
N LEU A 215 -10.48 -22.81 0.46
CA LEU A 215 -11.92 -22.78 0.79
C LEU A 215 -12.37 -21.55 1.62
N THR A 216 -11.44 -20.70 2.03
CA THR A 216 -11.72 -19.52 2.85
C THR A 216 -11.86 -18.28 1.98
N PHE A 217 -13.10 -17.82 1.79
CA PHE A 217 -13.43 -16.52 1.16
C PHE A 217 -13.25 -15.31 2.11
N GLU A 218 -12.46 -15.48 3.18
CA GLU A 218 -12.02 -14.41 4.07
C GLU A 218 -10.50 -14.28 4.04
N LYS A 219 -10.03 -13.07 3.72
CA LYS A 219 -8.65 -12.57 3.70
C LYS A 219 -7.63 -13.47 2.95
N PRO A 220 -6.91 -12.95 1.94
CA PRO A 220 -5.86 -13.71 1.31
C PRO A 220 -4.85 -14.17 2.36
N ALA A 221 -4.70 -15.48 2.48
CA ALA A 221 -3.64 -16.11 3.24
C ALA A 221 -2.29 -15.57 2.75
N THR A 222 -1.42 -15.33 3.71
CA THR A 222 -0.05 -14.85 3.57
C THR A 222 0.67 -15.49 2.37
N ASN A 223 1.02 -14.65 1.39
CA ASN A 223 1.98 -14.98 0.35
C ASN A 223 3.37 -15.16 0.98
N GLU A 224 3.65 -16.34 1.50
CA GLU A 224 4.99 -16.88 1.37
C GLU A 224 5.15 -17.37 -0.07
N PRO A 225 6.06 -16.80 -0.87
CA PRO A 225 6.42 -17.40 -2.14
C PRO A 225 7.09 -18.73 -1.82
N LYS A 226 6.48 -19.85 -2.25
CA LYS A 226 7.29 -21.01 -2.58
C LYS A 226 8.21 -20.57 -3.72
N GLU A 227 9.49 -20.86 -3.57
CA GLU A 227 10.54 -20.61 -4.56
C GLU A 227 10.12 -21.23 -5.90
N GLU A 228 9.53 -20.43 -6.78
CA GLU A 228 9.42 -20.75 -8.20
C GLU A 228 10.78 -20.42 -8.81
N ASP A 229 11.48 -21.47 -9.24
CA ASP A 229 12.68 -21.39 -10.04
C ASP A 229 12.43 -20.43 -11.22
N SER A 230 13.17 -19.33 -11.26
CA SER A 230 13.07 -18.35 -12.33
C SER A 230 13.31 -19.04 -13.66
N ALA A 231 12.32 -19.04 -14.56
CA ALA A 231 12.54 -19.36 -15.96
C ALA A 231 13.57 -18.38 -16.52
N GLN A 232 14.83 -18.80 -16.56
CA GLN A 232 15.94 -17.99 -17.05
C GLN A 232 15.67 -17.65 -18.52
N ARG A 233 15.46 -16.36 -18.81
CA ARG A 233 15.62 -15.82 -20.17
C ARG A 233 16.98 -16.32 -20.67
N HIS A 234 16.98 -17.17 -21.70
CA HIS A 234 18.21 -17.59 -22.35
C HIS A 234 18.87 -16.35 -22.97
N LEU A 235 19.92 -15.86 -22.32
CA LEU A 235 20.78 -14.79 -22.81
C LEU A 235 21.58 -15.30 -24.02
N SER A 236 21.57 -14.57 -25.12
CA SER A 236 22.44 -14.91 -26.26
C SER A 236 23.91 -14.66 -25.91
N GLU A 237 24.83 -15.36 -26.57
CA GLU A 237 26.27 -15.12 -26.36
C GLU A 237 26.67 -13.69 -26.75
N GLU A 238 25.98 -13.10 -27.72
CA GLU A 238 26.16 -11.70 -28.13
C GLU A 238 25.74 -10.72 -27.02
N GLU A 239 24.57 -10.93 -26.38
CA GLU A 239 24.11 -10.10 -25.26
C GLU A 239 25.11 -10.15 -24.09
N ILE A 240 25.63 -11.34 -23.78
CA ILE A 240 26.63 -11.55 -22.73
C ILE A 240 27.93 -10.82 -23.06
N ALA A 241 28.39 -10.90 -24.31
CA ALA A 241 29.61 -10.24 -24.75
C ALA A 241 29.50 -8.71 -24.66
N VAL A 242 28.37 -8.14 -25.11
CA VAL A 242 28.11 -6.69 -25.04
C VAL A 242 28.10 -6.20 -23.60
N ILE A 243 27.42 -6.91 -22.68
CA ILE A 243 27.39 -6.52 -21.26
C ILE A 243 28.78 -6.61 -20.64
N ALA A 244 29.56 -7.64 -20.96
CA ALA A 244 30.93 -7.76 -20.47
C ALA A 244 31.83 -6.62 -20.97
N GLU A 245 31.61 -6.13 -22.19
CA GLU A 245 32.31 -4.96 -22.74
C GLU A 245 31.91 -3.67 -22.00
N VAL A 246 30.62 -3.48 -21.70
CA VAL A 246 30.17 -2.33 -20.91
C VAL A 246 30.79 -2.36 -19.51
N TRP A 247 30.86 -3.53 -18.88
CA TRP A 247 31.49 -3.69 -17.59
C TRP A 247 32.99 -3.31 -17.60
N SER A 248 33.72 -3.69 -18.66
CA SER A 248 35.16 -3.44 -18.79
C SER A 248 35.51 -1.98 -19.08
N ARG A 249 34.59 -1.19 -19.66
CA ARG A 249 34.72 0.27 -19.77
C ARG A 249 34.74 0.97 -18.40
N GLY A 250 34.27 0.28 -17.35
CA GLY A 250 34.34 0.73 -15.96
C GLY A 250 33.50 1.98 -15.67
N SER A 251 33.86 2.68 -14.60
CA SER A 251 33.12 3.84 -14.08
C SER A 251 33.09 5.05 -15.00
N ALA A 252 33.93 5.11 -16.04
CA ALA A 252 33.93 6.21 -17.02
C ALA A 252 32.61 6.30 -17.82
N SER A 253 31.84 5.21 -17.86
CA SER A 253 30.52 5.16 -18.49
C SER A 253 29.39 5.68 -17.59
N LEU A 254 29.64 5.88 -16.29
CA LEU A 254 28.63 6.40 -15.38
C LEU A 254 28.43 7.90 -15.58
N PRO A 255 27.17 8.38 -15.66
CA PRO A 255 26.92 9.81 -15.64
C PRO A 255 27.31 10.37 -14.28
N LYS A 256 27.88 11.58 -14.26
CA LYS A 256 28.19 12.25 -13.00
C LYS A 256 26.91 12.51 -12.20
N PRO A 257 26.91 12.34 -10.88
CA PRO A 257 25.74 12.63 -10.06
C PRO A 257 25.30 14.09 -10.21
N TRP A 258 24.01 14.28 -10.47
CA TRP A 258 23.40 15.60 -10.56
C TRP A 258 23.40 16.27 -9.19
N LYS A 259 23.93 17.49 -9.12
CA LYS A 259 23.94 18.32 -7.90
C LYS A 259 23.05 19.54 -8.16
N PRO A 260 21.78 19.52 -7.75
CA PRO A 260 20.89 20.65 -7.96
C PRO A 260 21.36 21.86 -7.15
N GLN A 261 21.15 23.06 -7.70
CA GLN A 261 21.32 24.30 -6.93
C GLN A 261 20.09 24.50 -6.04
N HIS A 262 20.29 25.08 -4.85
CA HIS A 262 19.19 25.44 -3.96
C HIS A 262 18.78 26.92 -4.16
N PRO A 263 17.46 27.23 -4.25
CA PRO A 263 16.34 26.29 -4.25
C PRO A 263 16.29 25.44 -5.54
N ILE A 264 15.82 24.19 -5.42
CA ILE A 264 15.69 23.29 -6.58
C ILE A 264 14.56 23.80 -7.46
N LEU A 265 14.87 24.15 -8.71
CA LEU A 265 13.91 24.64 -9.71
C LEU A 265 13.93 23.74 -10.95
N PRO A 266 12.83 23.64 -11.72
CA PRO A 266 12.81 22.86 -12.96
C PRO A 266 13.87 23.33 -13.95
N VAL A 267 14.53 22.37 -14.59
CA VAL A 267 15.56 22.59 -15.61
C VAL A 267 15.01 22.09 -16.95
N GLU A 268 15.07 22.94 -17.96
CA GLU A 268 14.60 22.61 -19.30
C GLU A 268 15.43 21.47 -19.91
N GLY A 269 14.76 20.54 -20.59
CA GLY A 269 15.38 19.35 -21.17
C GLY A 269 15.71 18.23 -20.16
N MET A 270 15.54 18.46 -18.85
CA MET A 270 15.64 17.43 -17.83
C MET A 270 14.26 16.91 -17.41
N LYS A 271 14.21 15.69 -16.89
CA LYS A 271 13.02 15.18 -16.22
C LYS A 271 12.88 15.85 -14.85
N ASN A 272 11.90 16.73 -14.70
CA ASN A 272 11.61 17.42 -13.44
C ASN A 272 10.47 16.69 -12.70
N VAL A 273 10.78 16.16 -11.53
CA VAL A 273 9.86 15.32 -10.75
C VAL A 273 9.51 16.05 -9.46
N LEU A 274 8.24 16.43 -9.35
CA LEU A 274 7.68 17.00 -8.13
C LEU A 274 6.99 15.88 -7.35
N ILE A 275 7.40 15.68 -6.11
CA ILE A 275 6.87 14.62 -5.26
C ILE A 275 6.23 15.28 -4.05
N THR A 276 4.98 14.91 -3.77
CA THR A 276 4.35 15.23 -2.49
C THR A 276 3.95 13.97 -1.75
N SER A 277 4.00 14.05 -0.44
CA SER A 277 3.35 13.08 0.44
C SER A 277 2.16 13.74 1.12
N ALA A 278 1.06 12.99 1.29
CA ALA A 278 -0.12 13.48 2.00
C ALA A 278 0.26 14.13 3.32
N LEU A 279 -0.25 15.34 3.54
CA LEU A 279 0.04 16.12 4.75
C LEU A 279 -0.55 15.39 5.97
N PRO A 280 0.26 14.89 6.92
CA PRO A 280 -0.26 14.33 8.16
C PRO A 280 -1.00 15.38 8.98
N TYR A 281 -2.16 14.99 9.52
CA TYR A 281 -2.86 15.78 10.54
C TYR A 281 -1.98 15.94 11.78
N VAL A 282 -1.70 17.19 12.14
CA VAL A 282 -0.74 17.55 13.20
C VAL A 282 -1.17 17.07 14.58
N ASN A 283 -2.47 16.96 14.84
CA ASN A 283 -3.00 16.67 16.18
C ASN A 283 -2.83 15.19 16.62
N ASN A 284 -2.22 14.34 15.78
CA ASN A 284 -2.00 12.92 16.07
C ASN A 284 -0.57 12.50 15.79
N VAL A 285 0.03 11.77 16.73
CA VAL A 285 1.33 11.12 16.48
C VAL A 285 1.16 10.06 15.39
N PRO A 286 1.98 10.07 14.32
CA PRO A 286 1.85 9.13 13.23
C PRO A 286 2.29 7.73 13.68
N HIS A 287 1.52 6.71 13.31
CA HIS A 287 1.92 5.30 13.48
C HIS A 287 2.59 4.74 12.22
N LEU A 288 3.15 3.53 12.31
CA LEU A 288 3.87 2.91 11.18
C LEU A 288 3.03 2.83 9.90
N GLY A 289 1.71 2.66 10.04
CA GLY A 289 0.76 2.67 8.91
C GLY A 289 0.69 4.01 8.17
N ASN A 290 0.69 5.15 8.89
CA ASN A 290 0.77 6.46 8.25
C ASN A 290 2.12 6.66 7.55
N ILE A 291 3.19 6.18 8.19
CA ILE A 291 4.55 6.32 7.68
C ILE A 291 4.73 5.56 6.36
N ILE A 292 4.35 4.28 6.32
CA ILE A 292 4.51 3.46 5.10
C ILE A 292 3.58 3.90 3.97
N GLY A 293 2.34 4.29 4.27
CA GLY A 293 1.37 4.67 3.23
C GLY A 293 1.69 5.98 2.53
N CYS A 294 2.44 6.87 3.21
CA CYS A 294 2.72 8.22 2.73
C CYS A 294 4.23 8.46 2.64
N VAL A 295 4.84 8.94 3.73
CA VAL A 295 6.17 9.58 3.70
C VAL A 295 7.31 8.62 3.36
N LEU A 296 7.28 7.37 3.83
CA LEU A 296 8.33 6.39 3.57
C LEU A 296 8.28 5.87 2.13
N SER A 297 7.07 5.70 1.56
CA SER A 297 6.89 5.35 0.15
C SER A 297 7.41 6.47 -0.76
N ALA A 298 7.03 7.71 -0.47
CA ALA A 298 7.47 8.88 -1.23
C ALA A 298 8.99 9.11 -1.14
N ASP A 299 9.57 8.96 0.05
CA ASP A 299 11.03 9.07 0.25
C ASP A 299 11.82 8.04 -0.55
N THR A 300 11.35 6.80 -0.58
CA THR A 300 11.98 5.73 -1.35
C THR A 300 12.00 6.11 -2.84
N PHE A 301 10.88 6.59 -3.38
CA PHE A 301 10.84 7.03 -4.77
C PHE A 301 11.69 8.30 -5.01
N ALA A 302 11.65 9.28 -4.11
CA ALA A 302 12.44 10.51 -4.21
C ALA A 302 13.96 10.23 -4.26
N ARG A 303 14.45 9.34 -3.41
CA ARG A 303 15.86 8.90 -3.42
C ARG A 303 16.23 8.22 -4.73
N TYR A 304 15.36 7.35 -5.24
CA TYR A 304 15.55 6.73 -6.55
C TYR A 304 15.60 7.76 -7.68
N CYS A 305 14.68 8.74 -7.71
CA CYS A 305 14.68 9.81 -8.71
C CYS A 305 16.00 10.60 -8.69
N ARG A 306 16.52 10.92 -7.50
CA ARG A 306 17.83 11.59 -7.35
C ARG A 306 18.97 10.72 -7.87
N LEU A 307 18.99 9.42 -7.57
CA LEU A 307 19.97 8.47 -8.11
C LEU A 307 19.89 8.30 -9.62
N ARG A 308 18.73 8.56 -10.23
CA ARG A 308 18.54 8.59 -11.68
C ARG A 308 18.90 9.93 -12.33
N ASN A 309 19.48 10.85 -11.56
CA ASN A 309 19.80 12.22 -11.98
C ASN A 309 18.58 13.00 -12.47
N TRP A 310 17.37 12.66 -12.01
CA TRP A 310 16.19 13.47 -12.28
C TRP A 310 16.16 14.65 -11.33
N ASN A 311 15.77 15.81 -11.85
CA ASN A 311 15.66 17.00 -11.03
C ASN A 311 14.43 16.86 -10.12
N THR A 312 14.66 16.60 -8.83
CA THR A 312 13.63 16.11 -7.92
C THR A 312 13.40 17.10 -6.80
N LEU A 313 12.14 17.48 -6.57
CA LEU A 313 11.72 18.26 -5.41
C LEU A 313 10.68 17.45 -4.62
N TYR A 314 11.03 17.05 -3.38
CA TYR A 314 10.17 16.30 -2.48
C TYR A 314 9.70 17.15 -1.30
N LEU A 315 8.39 17.43 -1.27
CA LEU A 315 7.73 18.29 -0.28
C LEU A 315 6.72 17.54 0.56
N CYS A 316 6.59 17.93 1.83
CA CYS A 316 5.48 17.59 2.70
C CYS A 316 5.38 18.65 3.81
N GLY A 317 4.47 18.45 4.75
CA GLY A 317 4.26 19.32 5.89
C GLY A 317 3.11 18.82 6.75
N THR A 318 2.80 19.53 7.80
CA THR A 318 1.66 19.22 8.67
C THR A 318 0.38 19.92 8.20
N ASP A 319 -0.73 19.19 8.22
CA ASP A 319 -2.07 19.76 8.13
C ASP A 319 -2.57 20.15 9.53
N GLU A 320 -2.81 21.44 9.72
CA GLU A 320 -2.93 22.03 11.05
C GLU A 320 -4.31 22.63 11.36
N TYR A 321 -5.16 22.83 10.35
CA TYR A 321 -6.46 23.49 10.52
C TYR A 321 -7.59 22.52 10.86
N GLY A 322 -8.73 23.09 11.27
CA GLY A 322 -9.98 22.35 11.46
C GLY A 322 -10.32 22.02 12.91
N THR A 323 -11.53 21.49 13.09
CA THR A 323 -12.16 21.27 14.40
C THR A 323 -11.39 20.31 15.30
N ALA A 324 -10.70 19.33 14.72
CA ALA A 324 -9.95 18.33 15.48
C ALA A 324 -8.77 18.97 16.23
N THR A 325 -8.11 19.97 15.63
CA THR A 325 -7.06 20.75 16.28
C THR A 325 -7.61 21.59 17.41
N GLU A 326 -8.71 22.34 17.20
CA GLU A 326 -9.36 23.13 18.27
C GLU A 326 -9.77 22.23 19.45
N THR A 327 -10.33 21.05 19.16
CA THR A 327 -10.74 20.08 20.18
C THR A 327 -9.55 19.60 21.00
N LYS A 328 -8.48 19.19 20.32
CA LYS A 328 -7.27 18.70 20.99
C LYS A 328 -6.57 19.80 21.78
N ALA A 329 -6.57 21.03 21.27
CA ALA A 329 -6.06 22.20 21.97
C ALA A 329 -6.81 22.43 23.29
N MET A 330 -8.15 22.38 23.26
CA MET A 330 -8.98 22.48 24.46
C MET A 330 -8.71 21.35 25.45
N GLU A 331 -8.60 20.10 24.99
CA GLU A 331 -8.30 18.93 25.85
C GLU A 331 -6.95 19.06 26.57
N GLU A 332 -5.95 19.66 25.92
CA GLU A 332 -4.60 19.84 26.49
C GLU A 332 -4.41 21.20 27.18
N GLY A 333 -5.43 22.06 27.21
CA GLY A 333 -5.34 23.40 27.80
C GLY A 333 -4.40 24.34 27.05
N LEU A 334 -4.29 24.19 25.73
CA LEU A 334 -3.42 24.97 24.83
C LEU A 334 -4.24 25.77 23.82
N THR A 335 -3.61 26.76 23.17
CA THR A 335 -4.18 27.36 21.96
C THR A 335 -3.97 26.46 20.74
N PRO A 336 -4.78 26.60 19.66
CA PRO A 336 -4.57 25.86 18.41
C PRO A 336 -3.15 26.01 17.84
N GLN A 337 -2.58 27.23 17.85
CA GLN A 337 -1.20 27.45 17.40
C GLN A 337 -0.19 26.67 18.26
N GLN A 338 -0.32 26.73 19.59
CA GLN A 338 0.61 26.06 20.51
C GLN A 338 0.60 24.54 20.34
N ILE A 339 -0.59 23.93 20.14
CA ILE A 339 -0.67 22.49 19.91
C ILE A 339 -0.08 22.11 18.55
N CYS A 340 -0.31 22.91 17.51
CA CYS A 340 0.30 22.69 16.21
C CYS A 340 1.83 22.79 16.27
N ASP A 341 2.37 23.81 16.95
CA ASP A 341 3.82 23.98 17.13
C ASP A 341 4.45 22.79 17.85
N LYS A 342 3.81 22.34 18.93
CA LYS A 342 4.22 21.16 19.70
C LYS A 342 4.29 19.92 18.83
N TYR A 343 3.23 19.62 18.09
CA TYR A 343 3.17 18.39 17.31
C TYR A 343 3.91 18.46 15.98
N TYR A 344 4.05 19.63 15.35
CA TYR A 344 4.95 19.80 14.20
C TYR A 344 6.37 19.35 14.55
N ALA A 345 6.88 19.75 15.72
CA ALA A 345 8.19 19.31 16.19
C ALA A 345 8.25 17.78 16.41
N VAL A 346 7.16 17.15 16.88
CA VAL A 346 7.08 15.69 17.02
C VAL A 346 7.14 15.00 15.65
N HIS A 347 6.37 15.48 14.67
CA HIS A 347 6.40 14.94 13.30
C HIS A 347 7.78 15.08 12.67
N ASP A 348 8.37 16.27 12.73
CA ASP A 348 9.71 16.55 12.20
C ASP A 348 10.78 15.62 12.81
N GLN A 349 10.76 15.43 14.13
CA GLN A 349 11.68 14.51 14.81
C GLN A 349 11.49 13.05 14.39
N ILE A 350 10.25 12.59 14.26
CA ILE A 350 9.93 11.22 13.81
C ILE A 350 10.46 11.01 12.39
N TYR A 351 10.14 11.92 11.46
CA TYR A 351 10.53 11.78 10.06
C TYR A 351 12.05 11.90 9.85
N LYS A 352 12.73 12.76 10.63
CA LYS A 352 14.20 12.79 10.66
C LYS A 352 14.79 11.47 11.16
N TRP A 353 14.24 10.87 12.21
CA TRP A 353 14.72 9.59 12.73
C TRP A 353 14.49 8.43 11.74
N PHE A 354 13.35 8.41 11.04
CA PHE A 354 13.11 7.49 9.92
C PHE A 354 13.92 7.81 8.66
N ASN A 355 14.76 8.85 8.69
CA ASN A 355 15.59 9.32 7.59
C ASN A 355 14.75 9.62 6.33
N ILE A 356 13.66 10.36 6.50
CA ILE A 356 12.85 10.88 5.40
C ILE A 356 13.52 12.16 4.86
N SER A 357 13.88 12.15 3.58
CA SER A 357 14.68 13.18 2.91
C SER A 357 13.83 14.21 2.19
N PHE A 358 12.96 14.90 2.93
CA PHE A 358 12.26 16.07 2.39
C PHE A 358 13.28 17.14 1.97
N ASP A 359 13.07 17.74 0.81
CA ASP A 359 13.78 18.97 0.44
C ASP A 359 13.25 20.16 1.25
N PHE A 360 11.96 20.11 1.63
CA PHE A 360 11.36 21.04 2.59
C PHE A 360 10.13 20.40 3.29
N PHE A 361 10.07 20.54 4.61
CA PHE A 361 8.95 20.07 5.45
C PHE A 361 8.24 21.27 6.09
N GLY A 362 7.14 21.72 5.49
CA GLY A 362 6.43 22.96 5.84
C GLY A 362 5.19 22.76 6.71
N ARG A 363 4.30 23.77 6.71
CA ARG A 363 3.09 23.85 7.55
C ARG A 363 1.98 24.55 6.78
N THR A 364 0.72 24.22 7.03
CA THR A 364 -0.43 24.92 6.41
C THR A 364 -0.80 26.24 7.12
N THR A 365 -0.32 26.51 8.32
CA THR A 365 -0.61 27.73 9.10
C THR A 365 0.32 28.90 8.76
N THR A 366 0.39 29.26 7.47
CA THR A 366 1.30 30.33 6.99
C THR A 366 0.58 31.42 6.20
N THR A 367 1.21 32.60 6.10
CA THR A 367 0.68 33.70 5.28
C THR A 367 0.57 33.32 3.80
N GLN A 368 1.48 32.49 3.29
CA GLN A 368 1.42 31.97 1.92
C GLN A 368 0.19 31.08 1.70
N GLN A 369 -0.18 30.25 2.68
CA GLN A 369 -1.43 29.47 2.62
C GLN A 369 -2.63 30.40 2.44
N THR A 370 -2.76 31.42 3.29
CA THR A 370 -3.88 32.35 3.21
C THR A 370 -3.91 33.06 1.86
N THR A 371 -2.76 33.55 1.40
CA THR A 371 -2.65 34.29 0.13
C THR A 371 -3.07 33.42 -1.07
N ILE A 372 -2.51 32.22 -1.19
CA ILE A 372 -2.76 31.33 -2.33
C ILE A 372 -4.19 30.75 -2.29
N ALA A 373 -4.68 30.36 -1.12
CA ALA A 373 -6.05 29.85 -0.99
C ALA A 373 -7.10 30.93 -1.33
N GLN A 374 -6.86 32.18 -0.92
CA GLN A 374 -7.72 33.31 -1.26
C GLN A 374 -7.65 33.67 -2.75
N ASP A 375 -6.48 33.62 -3.38
CA ASP A 375 -6.32 33.82 -4.82
C ASP A 375 -7.12 32.78 -5.63
N ILE A 376 -6.95 31.49 -5.33
CA ILE A 376 -7.71 30.40 -5.94
C ILE A 376 -9.22 30.60 -5.75
N PHE A 377 -9.65 30.95 -4.54
CA PHE A 377 -11.04 31.26 -4.23
C PHE A 377 -11.60 32.41 -5.07
N HIS A 378 -10.87 33.53 -5.18
CA HIS A 378 -11.30 34.67 -5.98
C HIS A 378 -11.43 34.32 -7.46
N CYS A 379 -10.49 33.51 -7.98
CA CYS A 379 -10.53 33.00 -9.34
C CYS A 379 -11.78 32.14 -9.61
N LEU A 380 -12.14 31.26 -8.67
CA LEU A 380 -13.36 30.44 -8.74
C LEU A 380 -14.64 31.27 -8.62
N LEU A 381 -14.65 32.25 -7.71
CA LEU A 381 -15.77 33.17 -7.51
C LEU A 381 -16.06 33.98 -8.79
N LYS A 382 -15.03 34.58 -9.38
CA LYS A 382 -15.13 35.37 -10.62
C LYS A 382 -15.66 34.57 -11.80
N ARG A 383 -15.43 33.24 -11.81
CA ARG A 383 -15.87 32.31 -12.85
C ARG A 383 -17.18 31.58 -12.53
N ASN A 384 -17.87 31.96 -11.46
CA ASN A 384 -19.18 31.43 -11.08
C ASN A 384 -19.20 29.91 -10.80
N PHE A 385 -18.11 29.40 -10.21
CA PHE A 385 -18.00 28.01 -9.72
C PHE A 385 -18.34 27.86 -8.24
N LEU A 386 -18.82 28.93 -7.60
CA LEU A 386 -19.20 28.92 -6.19
C LEU A 386 -20.69 29.21 -6.03
N LEU A 387 -21.35 28.44 -5.19
CA LEU A 387 -22.75 28.64 -4.80
C LEU A 387 -22.81 29.13 -3.35
N THR A 388 -23.84 29.90 -3.01
CA THR A 388 -24.14 30.29 -1.63
C THR A 388 -25.46 29.65 -1.22
N GLU A 389 -25.43 28.84 -0.16
CA GLU A 389 -26.63 28.24 0.41
C GLU A 389 -26.69 28.51 1.92
N THR A 390 -27.89 28.45 2.48
CA THR A 390 -28.09 28.59 3.93
C THR A 390 -28.31 27.21 4.52
N VAL A 391 -27.56 26.87 5.57
CA VAL A 391 -27.65 25.59 6.26
C VAL A 391 -28.09 25.82 7.69
N ASP A 392 -29.09 25.06 8.12
CA ASP A 392 -29.54 25.07 9.51
C ASP A 392 -28.63 24.20 10.36
N GLN A 393 -28.07 24.79 11.41
CA GLN A 393 -27.15 24.13 12.32
C GLN A 393 -27.51 24.43 13.77
N LEU A 394 -27.14 23.51 14.67
CA LEU A 394 -27.29 23.72 16.10
C LEU A 394 -26.18 24.65 16.61
N LYS A 395 -26.57 25.79 17.18
CA LYS A 395 -25.67 26.73 17.86
C LYS A 395 -25.84 26.64 19.37
N CYS A 396 -24.75 26.45 20.10
CA CYS A 396 -24.76 26.60 21.54
C CYS A 396 -24.49 28.06 21.89
N GLU A 397 -25.49 28.75 22.45
CA GLU A 397 -25.36 30.16 22.83
C GLU A 397 -24.38 30.36 24.00
N LYS A 398 -24.30 29.40 24.93
CA LYS A 398 -23.32 29.45 26.05
C LYS A 398 -21.87 29.25 25.61
N CYS A 399 -21.63 28.40 24.60
CA CYS A 399 -20.29 28.16 24.05
C CYS A 399 -19.99 29.10 22.87
N GLU A 400 -20.92 29.98 22.51
CA GLU A 400 -20.87 30.91 21.38
C GLU A 400 -20.40 30.29 20.05
N ARG A 401 -20.76 29.03 19.79
CA ARG A 401 -20.31 28.29 18.60
C ARG A 401 -21.38 27.38 18.01
N PHE A 402 -21.26 27.10 16.72
CA PHE A 402 -21.97 26.01 16.08
C PHE A 402 -21.41 24.66 16.52
N LEU A 403 -22.29 23.68 16.71
CA LEU A 403 -21.94 22.36 17.19
C LEU A 403 -21.84 21.40 16.01
N ALA A 404 -20.68 20.76 15.87
CA ALA A 404 -20.56 19.57 15.06
C ALA A 404 -21.35 18.41 15.69
N ASP A 405 -21.80 17.46 14.89
CA ASP A 405 -22.63 16.32 15.31
C ASP A 405 -22.07 15.57 16.54
N ARG A 406 -20.74 15.43 16.62
CA ARG A 406 -20.03 14.80 17.74
C ARG A 406 -20.19 15.52 19.09
N PHE A 407 -20.55 16.80 19.07
CA PHE A 407 -20.78 17.63 20.26
C PHE A 407 -22.26 17.80 20.58
N VAL A 408 -23.14 17.11 19.86
CA VAL A 408 -24.57 17.10 20.07
C VAL A 408 -24.99 15.70 20.51
N GLU A 409 -25.68 15.63 21.64
CA GLU A 409 -26.47 14.46 22.04
C GLU A 409 -27.92 14.85 22.17
N GLY A 410 -28.83 13.89 22.08
CA GLY A 410 -30.24 14.15 22.29
C GLY A 410 -31.08 12.89 22.11
N THR A 411 -32.39 13.06 22.23
CA THR A 411 -33.34 11.98 22.07
C THR A 411 -33.59 11.69 20.59
N CYS A 412 -33.35 10.44 20.16
CA CYS A 412 -33.59 9.97 18.80
C CYS A 412 -35.05 10.19 18.38
N PRO A 413 -35.31 10.83 17.23
CA PRO A 413 -36.68 11.07 16.77
C PRO A 413 -37.42 9.78 16.38
N PHE A 414 -36.68 8.71 16.05
CA PHE A 414 -37.24 7.45 15.53
C PHE A 414 -37.50 6.38 16.60
N CYS A 415 -36.59 6.19 17.56
CA CYS A 415 -36.70 5.13 18.57
C CYS A 415 -36.73 5.65 20.02
N ASN A 416 -36.74 6.97 20.22
CA ASN A 416 -36.72 7.65 21.52
C ASN A 416 -35.55 7.25 22.43
N TYR A 417 -34.43 6.80 21.88
CA TYR A 417 -33.18 6.63 22.64
C TYR A 417 -32.65 8.00 23.10
N GLU A 418 -32.47 8.20 24.39
CA GLU A 418 -32.19 9.53 24.98
C GLU A 418 -30.78 10.07 24.72
N GLU A 419 -29.83 9.21 24.35
CA GLU A 419 -28.40 9.53 24.18
C GLU A 419 -27.94 9.34 22.71
N ALA A 420 -28.81 9.63 21.74
CA ALA A 420 -28.44 9.58 20.34
C ALA A 420 -27.47 10.72 19.98
N ARG A 421 -26.49 10.43 19.12
CA ARG A 421 -25.52 11.41 18.63
C ARG A 421 -26.10 12.20 17.46
N GLY A 422 -25.50 13.35 17.15
CA GLY A 422 -25.98 14.21 16.06
C GLY A 422 -25.95 13.59 14.66
N ASP A 423 -25.13 12.56 14.45
CA ASP A 423 -24.91 11.89 13.16
C ASP A 423 -25.63 10.54 13.07
N GLN A 424 -25.77 9.85 14.19
CA GLN A 424 -26.30 8.49 14.24
C GLN A 424 -26.88 8.15 15.60
N CYS A 425 -28.00 7.42 15.60
CA CYS A 425 -28.52 6.78 16.80
C CYS A 425 -27.89 5.39 16.99
N ASP A 426 -27.10 5.20 18.04
CA ASP A 426 -26.42 3.92 18.29
C ASP A 426 -27.38 2.77 18.66
N LYS A 427 -28.61 3.07 19.11
CA LYS A 427 -29.62 2.05 19.46
C LYS A 427 -30.33 1.45 18.25
N CYS A 428 -30.75 2.28 17.30
CA CYS A 428 -31.49 1.81 16.11
C CYS A 428 -30.66 1.85 14.82
N GLY A 429 -29.41 2.31 14.89
CA GLY A 429 -28.46 2.40 13.77
C GLY A 429 -28.76 3.50 12.75
N LYS A 430 -29.88 4.23 12.89
CA LYS A 430 -30.33 5.21 11.90
C LYS A 430 -29.45 6.45 11.88
N LEU A 431 -29.01 6.84 10.68
CA LEU A 431 -28.34 8.11 10.44
C LEU A 431 -29.37 9.25 10.53
N ILE A 432 -29.01 10.32 11.22
CA ILE A 432 -29.85 11.48 11.50
C ILE A 432 -29.04 12.76 11.28
N ASN A 433 -29.72 13.86 11.01
CA ASN A 433 -29.11 15.17 11.13
C ASN A 433 -29.27 15.67 12.57
N ALA A 434 -28.26 16.39 13.09
CA ALA A 434 -28.28 16.86 14.47
C ALA A 434 -29.49 17.76 14.79
N THR A 435 -30.00 18.49 13.78
CA THR A 435 -31.20 19.33 13.89
C THR A 435 -32.50 18.53 14.06
N GLU A 436 -32.50 17.22 13.76
CA GLU A 436 -33.65 16.32 13.93
C GLU A 436 -33.74 15.74 15.35
N LEU A 437 -32.70 15.88 16.17
CA LEU A 437 -32.70 15.39 17.55
C LEU A 437 -33.74 16.12 18.39
N LYS A 438 -34.54 15.36 19.15
CA LYS A 438 -35.42 15.91 20.17
C LYS A 438 -34.58 16.23 21.40
N LYS A 439 -34.82 17.38 22.05
CA LYS A 439 -34.07 17.83 23.23
C LYS A 439 -32.54 17.73 23.02
N PRO A 440 -31.97 18.41 22.00
CA PRO A 440 -30.54 18.38 21.80
C PRO A 440 -29.83 19.01 23.01
N VAL A 441 -28.64 18.52 23.31
CA VAL A 441 -27.78 18.95 24.42
C VAL A 441 -26.35 19.08 23.88
N CYS A 442 -25.70 20.19 24.25
CA CYS A 442 -24.29 20.39 23.97
C CYS A 442 -23.45 19.54 24.93
N LYS A 443 -22.66 18.58 24.42
CA LYS A 443 -21.79 17.73 25.25
C LYS A 443 -20.77 18.52 26.09
N VAL A 444 -20.43 19.73 25.67
CA VAL A 444 -19.39 20.54 26.32
C VAL A 444 -19.89 21.30 27.54
N CYS A 445 -21.02 21.99 27.44
CA CYS A 445 -21.55 22.81 28.55
C CYS A 445 -22.88 22.31 29.11
N GLN A 446 -23.41 21.20 28.60
CA GLN A 446 -24.71 20.65 28.96
C GLN A 446 -25.90 21.60 28.72
N GLY A 447 -25.69 22.68 27.95
CA GLY A 447 -26.75 23.62 27.55
C GLY A 447 -27.53 23.12 26.34
N THR A 448 -28.79 23.56 26.21
CA THR A 448 -29.65 23.29 25.04
C THR A 448 -29.22 24.18 23.88
N PRO A 449 -28.76 23.63 22.75
CA PRO A 449 -28.47 24.40 21.55
C PRO A 449 -29.75 24.77 20.81
N VAL A 450 -29.68 25.85 20.03
CA VAL A 450 -30.77 26.38 19.22
C VAL A 450 -30.44 26.24 17.74
N VAL A 451 -31.44 25.94 16.91
CA VAL A 451 -31.26 25.93 15.47
C VAL A 451 -31.05 27.37 14.99
N ARG A 452 -29.99 27.60 14.23
CA ARG A 452 -29.66 28.88 13.58
C ARG A 452 -29.23 28.59 12.15
N SER A 453 -29.80 29.36 11.23
CA SER A 453 -29.44 29.33 9.82
C SER A 453 -28.12 30.07 9.62
N SER A 454 -27.19 29.46 8.88
CA SER A 454 -25.83 29.96 8.64
C SER A 454 -25.51 29.88 7.15
N GLN A 455 -25.01 30.97 6.56
CA GLN A 455 -24.64 30.97 5.14
C GLN A 455 -23.33 30.22 4.90
N HIS A 456 -23.27 29.45 3.82
CA HIS A 456 -22.11 28.66 3.44
C HIS A 456 -21.85 28.75 1.94
N LEU A 457 -20.57 28.74 1.58
CA LEU A 457 -20.13 28.63 0.19
C LEU A 457 -19.89 27.17 -0.17
N PHE A 458 -20.26 26.81 -1.39
CA PHE A 458 -20.10 25.48 -1.97
C PHE A 458 -19.34 25.58 -3.28
N LEU A 459 -18.38 24.67 -3.49
CA LEU A 459 -17.75 24.47 -4.78
C LEU A 459 -18.69 23.66 -5.66
N ASP A 460 -19.08 24.23 -6.80
CA ASP A 460 -19.99 23.66 -7.78
C ASP A 460 -19.27 22.61 -8.65
N LEU A 461 -18.93 21.47 -8.03
CA LEU A 461 -18.28 20.34 -8.72
C LEU A 461 -19.02 19.87 -9.99
N PRO A 462 -20.37 19.82 -10.04
CA PRO A 462 -21.08 19.47 -11.28
C PRO A 462 -20.66 20.29 -12.50
N LYS A 463 -20.45 21.61 -12.35
CA LYS A 463 -20.01 22.47 -13.46
C LYS A 463 -18.58 22.18 -13.95
N LEU A 464 -17.78 21.53 -13.12
CA LEU A 464 -16.37 21.24 -13.39
C LEU A 464 -16.15 19.80 -13.86
N GLU A 465 -17.19 18.96 -13.81
CA GLU A 465 -17.13 17.52 -14.07
C GLU A 465 -16.58 17.21 -15.47
N GLU A 466 -17.07 17.87 -16.53
CA GLU A 466 -16.60 17.65 -17.90
C GLU A 466 -15.10 17.95 -18.06
N SER A 467 -14.60 19.02 -17.44
CA SER A 467 -13.18 19.38 -17.51
C SER A 467 -12.33 18.41 -16.71
N LEU A 468 -12.83 17.94 -15.57
CA LEU A 468 -12.19 16.93 -14.74
C LEU A 468 -12.08 15.60 -15.48
N GLU A 469 -13.13 15.13 -16.13
CA GLU A 469 -13.13 13.87 -16.89
C GLU A 469 -12.11 13.88 -18.02
N LYS A 470 -12.03 14.98 -18.77
CA LYS A 470 -11.02 15.17 -19.83
C LYS A 470 -9.61 15.06 -19.27
N TRP A 471 -9.34 15.72 -18.14
CA TRP A 471 -8.04 15.63 -17.48
C TRP A 471 -7.76 14.23 -16.91
N LEU A 472 -8.74 13.59 -16.27
CA LEU A 472 -8.60 12.24 -15.70
C LEU A 472 -8.26 11.22 -16.78
N ALA A 473 -8.94 11.26 -17.93
CA ALA A 473 -8.66 10.38 -19.06
C ALA A 473 -7.22 10.53 -19.57
N LEU A 474 -6.72 11.76 -19.67
CA LEU A 474 -5.35 12.05 -20.09
C LEU A 474 -4.33 11.62 -19.03
N SER A 475 -4.54 12.00 -17.77
CA SER A 475 -3.63 11.68 -16.65
C SER A 475 -3.53 10.17 -16.42
N GLN A 476 -4.65 9.43 -16.48
CA GLN A 476 -4.63 7.98 -16.26
C GLN A 476 -4.09 7.17 -17.45
N SER A 477 -4.20 7.67 -18.67
CA SER A 477 -3.64 7.00 -19.86
C SER A 477 -2.13 7.18 -20.00
N THR A 478 -1.60 8.31 -19.52
CA THR A 478 -0.18 8.65 -19.59
C THR A 478 0.59 8.36 -18.31
N GLY A 479 -0.10 8.31 -17.16
CA GLY A 479 0.50 8.14 -15.85
C GLY A 479 0.19 6.81 -15.14
N ASP A 480 1.16 6.35 -14.35
CA ASP A 480 1.09 5.15 -13.50
C ASP A 480 0.29 5.36 -12.20
N TRP A 481 -1.02 5.62 -12.32
CA TRP A 481 -1.92 5.61 -11.16
C TRP A 481 -2.11 4.19 -10.62
N THR A 482 -2.18 4.06 -9.30
CA THR A 482 -2.48 2.75 -8.70
C THR A 482 -3.91 2.30 -9.03
N PRO A 483 -4.16 0.97 -9.17
CA PRO A 483 -5.48 0.47 -9.55
C PRO A 483 -6.61 0.91 -8.62
N ASN A 484 -6.38 0.90 -7.30
CA ASN A 484 -7.32 1.37 -6.30
C ASN A 484 -7.66 2.87 -6.47
N ALA A 485 -6.68 3.72 -6.75
CA ALA A 485 -6.89 5.14 -7.00
C ALA A 485 -7.76 5.37 -8.25
N ARG A 486 -7.47 4.64 -9.35
CA ARG A 486 -8.28 4.68 -10.58
C ARG A 486 -9.71 4.22 -10.34
N TYR A 487 -9.92 3.19 -9.51
CA TYR A 487 -11.25 2.70 -9.18
C TYR A 487 -12.04 3.72 -8.36
N ILE A 488 -11.46 4.27 -7.29
CA ILE A 488 -12.11 5.26 -6.42
C ILE A 488 -12.44 6.54 -7.20
N ALA A 489 -11.52 7.04 -8.03
CA ALA A 489 -11.78 8.22 -8.86
C ALA A 489 -12.98 7.98 -9.80
N ARG A 490 -13.00 6.84 -10.51
CA ARG A 490 -14.10 6.47 -11.42
C ARG A 490 -15.44 6.29 -10.70
N SER A 491 -15.45 5.73 -9.49
CA SER A 491 -16.70 5.57 -8.74
C SER A 491 -17.31 6.93 -8.38
N TRP A 492 -16.48 7.91 -8.02
CA TRP A 492 -16.95 9.26 -7.70
C TRP A 492 -17.56 9.98 -8.90
N ILE A 493 -16.97 9.81 -10.09
CA ILE A 493 -17.53 10.36 -11.33
C ILE A 493 -18.84 9.65 -11.69
N ARG A 494 -18.85 8.32 -11.70
CA ARG A 494 -20.04 7.52 -12.04
C ARG A 494 -21.26 7.86 -11.17
N ASP A 495 -21.04 8.12 -9.88
CA ASP A 495 -22.11 8.42 -8.94
C ASP A 495 -22.65 9.87 -9.09
N GLY A 496 -22.02 10.70 -9.94
CA GLY A 496 -22.32 12.10 -10.20
C GLY A 496 -21.75 13.03 -9.13
N LEU A 497 -21.01 14.07 -9.54
CA LEU A 497 -20.46 15.02 -8.59
C LEU A 497 -21.55 15.90 -8.00
N LYS A 498 -21.40 16.27 -6.73
CA LYS A 498 -22.34 17.13 -5.99
C LYS A 498 -21.62 18.37 -5.47
N PRO A 499 -22.31 19.52 -5.34
CA PRO A 499 -21.72 20.69 -4.70
C PRO A 499 -21.18 20.34 -3.31
N ARG A 500 -19.98 20.82 -2.98
CA ARG A 500 -19.31 20.54 -1.69
C ARG A 500 -19.10 21.82 -0.92
N CYS A 501 -19.57 21.86 0.33
CA CYS A 501 -19.39 23.02 1.21
C CYS A 501 -17.91 23.24 1.54
N ILE A 502 -17.38 24.41 1.19
CA ILE A 502 -15.98 24.81 1.36
C ILE A 502 -15.77 25.78 2.53
N THR A 503 -16.80 26.04 3.36
CA THR A 503 -16.70 26.96 4.50
C THR A 503 -17.14 26.30 5.80
N ARG A 504 -16.59 26.73 6.93
CA ARG A 504 -16.97 26.28 8.27
C ARG A 504 -17.01 27.43 9.26
N ASP A 505 -17.91 27.31 10.22
CA ASP A 505 -18.00 28.21 11.38
C ASP A 505 -16.98 27.81 12.45
N LEU A 506 -15.70 27.99 12.13
CA LEU A 506 -14.58 27.77 13.04
C LEU A 506 -13.74 29.04 13.14
N LYS A 507 -12.93 29.14 14.20
CA LYS A 507 -11.97 30.24 14.35
C LYS A 507 -10.59 29.85 13.83
N TRP A 508 -10.23 28.57 13.90
CA TRP A 508 -8.95 28.04 13.45
C TRP A 508 -8.99 27.49 12.01
N GLY A 509 -8.68 28.35 11.05
CA GLY A 509 -8.65 28.04 9.62
C GLY A 509 -8.26 29.25 8.78
N THR A 510 -8.08 29.05 7.47
CA THR A 510 -7.85 30.14 6.52
C THR A 510 -9.10 31.02 6.40
N PRO A 511 -9.02 32.34 6.63
CA PRO A 511 -10.20 33.22 6.59
C PRO A 511 -10.76 33.38 5.17
N VAL A 512 -12.09 33.46 5.06
CA VAL A 512 -12.79 33.65 3.79
C VAL A 512 -12.85 35.15 3.44
N PRO A 513 -12.32 35.60 2.29
CA PRO A 513 -12.24 37.02 1.93
C PRO A 513 -13.55 37.50 1.28
N LEU A 514 -14.67 37.36 1.99
CA LEU A 514 -15.99 37.76 1.50
C LEU A 514 -16.80 38.43 2.63
N ASP A 515 -17.50 39.52 2.31
CA ASP A 515 -18.39 40.17 3.26
C ASP A 515 -19.51 39.22 3.70
N GLY A 516 -19.83 39.21 4.99
CA GLY A 516 -20.73 38.23 5.60
C GLY A 516 -20.05 36.92 6.04
N PHE A 517 -18.78 36.69 5.69
CA PHE A 517 -18.02 35.48 6.05
C PHE A 517 -16.84 35.75 7.00
N ARG A 518 -16.78 36.92 7.64
CA ARG A 518 -15.65 37.34 8.51
C ARG A 518 -15.41 36.43 9.71
N ASP A 519 -16.44 35.75 10.19
CA ASP A 519 -16.37 34.78 11.30
C ASP A 519 -16.28 33.32 10.82
N LYS A 520 -16.00 33.11 9.53
CA LYS A 520 -15.89 31.79 8.91
C LYS A 520 -14.51 31.59 8.30
N VAL A 521 -14.14 30.32 8.22
CA VAL A 521 -12.90 29.88 7.60
C VAL A 521 -13.21 28.90 6.46
N PHE A 522 -12.25 28.72 5.56
CA PHE A 522 -12.31 27.63 4.60
C PHE A 522 -12.33 26.29 5.32
N TYR A 523 -13.07 25.35 4.74
CA TYR A 523 -13.08 23.97 5.19
C TYR A 523 -11.74 23.32 4.86
N VAL A 524 -11.13 22.64 5.83
CA VAL A 524 -9.79 22.03 5.68
C VAL A 524 -9.65 21.15 4.45
N TRP A 525 -10.70 20.42 4.03
CA TRP A 525 -10.62 19.57 2.85
C TRP A 525 -10.68 20.32 1.50
N PHE A 526 -10.96 21.63 1.51
CA PHE A 526 -10.78 22.52 0.37
C PHE A 526 -9.34 23.04 0.30
N ASP A 527 -8.76 23.53 1.40
CA ASP A 527 -7.47 24.23 1.38
C ASP A 527 -6.27 23.39 1.85
N ALA A 528 -6.43 22.22 2.46
CA ALA A 528 -5.32 21.35 2.82
C ALA A 528 -4.48 20.92 1.61
N PRO A 529 -5.06 20.53 0.44
CA PRO A 529 -4.26 20.28 -0.77
C PRO A 529 -3.58 21.54 -1.33
N ILE A 530 -4.14 22.75 -1.10
CA ILE A 530 -3.46 24.02 -1.41
C ILE A 530 -2.19 24.19 -0.55
N GLY A 531 -2.14 23.50 0.59
CA GLY A 531 -0.95 23.33 1.42
C GLY A 531 0.29 22.92 0.64
N TYR A 532 0.18 22.07 -0.40
CA TYR A 532 1.36 21.71 -1.20
C TYR A 532 1.97 22.92 -1.94
N LEU A 533 1.13 23.82 -2.43
CA LEU A 533 1.55 25.04 -3.14
C LEU A 533 2.14 26.04 -2.16
N SER A 534 1.49 26.24 -1.01
CA SER A 534 1.98 27.17 0.00
C SER A 534 3.26 26.71 0.69
N ILE A 535 3.44 25.41 0.89
CA ILE A 535 4.71 24.83 1.35
C ILE A 535 5.80 25.07 0.31
N ALA A 536 5.52 24.90 -0.98
CA ALA A 536 6.47 25.24 -2.04
C ALA A 536 6.78 26.75 -2.10
N ALA A 537 5.79 27.61 -1.88
CA ALA A 537 5.96 29.06 -1.84
C ALA A 537 6.78 29.54 -0.64
N ASN A 538 6.70 28.83 0.49
CA ASN A 538 7.57 29.08 1.64
C ASN A 538 9.00 28.54 1.43
N TYR A 539 9.18 27.56 0.53
CA TYR A 539 10.50 27.05 0.14
C TYR A 539 11.21 27.97 -0.87
N THR A 540 10.48 28.53 -1.84
CA THR A 540 11.02 29.40 -2.88
C THR A 540 9.97 30.37 -3.42
N ASP A 541 10.40 31.58 -3.74
CA ASP A 541 9.56 32.60 -4.38
C ASP A 541 9.11 32.18 -5.80
N GLN A 542 9.89 31.35 -6.47
CA GLN A 542 9.64 30.83 -7.81
C GLN A 542 8.83 29.52 -7.82
N TRP A 543 7.99 29.29 -6.82
CA TRP A 543 7.20 28.05 -6.66
C TRP A 543 6.27 27.76 -7.84
N GLU A 544 5.81 28.80 -8.54
CA GLU A 544 4.98 28.67 -9.75
C GLU A 544 5.72 27.95 -10.88
N LYS A 545 7.06 27.96 -10.92
CA LYS A 545 7.82 27.14 -11.90
C LYS A 545 7.58 25.65 -11.72
N TRP A 546 7.24 25.20 -10.51
CA TRP A 546 6.87 23.82 -10.22
C TRP A 546 5.36 23.58 -10.38
N TRP A 547 4.54 24.48 -9.85
CA TRP A 547 3.09 24.28 -9.71
C TRP A 547 2.24 24.90 -10.81
N LYS A 548 2.80 25.70 -11.72
CA LYS A 548 2.12 26.27 -12.89
C LYS A 548 2.89 25.99 -14.18
N ASN A 549 3.42 24.77 -14.32
CA ASN A 549 4.30 24.36 -15.43
C ASN A 549 4.10 22.87 -15.81
N PRO A 550 2.88 22.48 -16.23
CA PRO A 550 2.54 21.09 -16.47
C PRO A 550 3.33 20.44 -17.62
N GLU A 551 3.94 21.22 -18.52
CA GLU A 551 4.73 20.68 -19.63
C GLU A 551 6.12 20.17 -19.20
N GLN A 552 6.73 20.79 -18.18
CA GLN A 552 8.07 20.42 -17.75
C GLN A 552 8.09 19.57 -16.48
N VAL A 553 6.99 19.56 -15.71
CA VAL A 553 6.92 18.94 -14.38
C VAL A 553 6.02 17.70 -14.40
N GLN A 554 6.54 16.61 -13.84
CA GLN A 554 5.78 15.40 -13.56
C GLN A 554 5.49 15.33 -12.05
N LEU A 555 4.22 15.44 -11.67
CA LEU A 555 3.74 15.41 -10.29
C LEU A 555 3.36 13.99 -9.86
N TYR A 556 4.00 13.52 -8.78
CA TYR A 556 3.68 12.29 -8.08
C TYR A 556 3.12 12.63 -6.69
N ASN A 557 1.92 12.12 -6.38
CA ASN A 557 1.34 12.26 -5.04
C ASN A 557 1.23 10.89 -4.36
N PHE A 558 1.80 10.77 -3.16
CA PHE A 558 1.77 9.56 -2.34
C PHE A 558 0.82 9.71 -1.16
N MET A 559 -0.14 8.78 -1.04
CA MET A 559 -1.16 8.82 0.00
C MET A 559 -1.75 7.45 0.32
N ALA A 560 -2.54 7.37 1.39
CA ALA A 560 -3.45 6.26 1.62
C ALA A 560 -4.76 6.45 0.82
N LYS A 561 -5.48 5.34 0.57
CA LYS A 561 -6.68 5.30 -0.29
C LYS A 561 -7.82 6.25 0.09
N ASP A 562 -7.92 6.64 1.36
CA ASP A 562 -8.90 7.58 1.88
C ASP A 562 -8.73 9.01 1.33
N ASN A 563 -7.50 9.40 1.00
CA ASN A 563 -7.20 10.73 0.47
C ASN A 563 -7.43 10.85 -1.05
N VAL A 564 -7.69 9.74 -1.75
CA VAL A 564 -7.82 9.72 -3.22
C VAL A 564 -8.87 10.71 -3.73
N PRO A 565 -10.11 10.77 -3.21
CA PRO A 565 -11.12 11.68 -3.77
C PRO A 565 -10.71 13.15 -3.73
N PHE A 566 -9.95 13.56 -2.72
CA PHE A 566 -9.49 14.94 -2.61
C PHE A 566 -8.44 15.30 -3.65
N HIS A 567 -7.63 14.34 -4.07
CA HIS A 567 -6.53 14.55 -5.03
C HIS A 567 -6.87 14.14 -6.46
N SER A 568 -7.91 13.33 -6.66
CA SER A 568 -8.41 12.94 -7.99
C SER A 568 -9.64 13.73 -8.44
N VAL A 569 -10.37 14.38 -7.52
CA VAL A 569 -11.60 15.12 -7.83
C VAL A 569 -11.55 16.55 -7.29
N VAL A 570 -11.54 16.73 -5.97
CA VAL A 570 -11.79 18.05 -5.35
C VAL A 570 -10.70 19.06 -5.72
N PHE A 571 -9.43 18.70 -5.52
CA PHE A 571 -8.31 19.59 -5.79
C PHE A 571 -8.08 19.83 -7.29
N PRO A 572 -8.11 18.81 -8.17
CA PRO A 572 -8.10 19.06 -9.61
C PRO A 572 -9.24 19.97 -10.09
N CYS A 573 -10.49 19.77 -9.63
CA CYS A 573 -11.60 20.69 -9.93
C CYS A 573 -11.30 22.11 -9.45
N THR A 574 -10.79 22.25 -8.22
CA THR A 574 -10.41 23.54 -7.64
C THR A 574 -9.38 24.26 -8.52
N LEU A 575 -8.33 23.55 -8.97
CA LEU A 575 -7.29 24.14 -9.82
C LEU A 575 -7.78 24.40 -11.25
N LEU A 576 -8.48 23.45 -11.88
CA LEU A 576 -9.04 23.62 -13.23
C LEU A 576 -10.03 24.78 -13.29
N GLY A 577 -10.87 24.94 -12.27
CA GLY A 577 -11.83 26.04 -12.18
C GLY A 577 -11.20 27.42 -12.08
N THR A 578 -9.91 27.52 -11.73
CA THR A 578 -9.20 28.81 -11.76
C THR A 578 -8.89 29.27 -13.18
N GLY A 579 -8.85 28.37 -14.16
CA GLY A 579 -8.38 28.66 -15.52
C GLY A 579 -6.87 28.96 -15.63
N ASP A 580 -6.13 28.89 -14.52
CA ASP A 580 -4.67 28.99 -14.53
C ASP A 580 -4.05 27.66 -14.95
N LYS A 581 -2.80 27.74 -15.42
CA LYS A 581 -2.07 26.60 -15.96
C LYS A 581 -1.38 25.76 -14.88
N TYR A 582 -2.16 25.30 -13.90
CA TYR A 582 -1.62 24.51 -12.80
C TYR A 582 -1.06 23.15 -13.24
N THR A 583 0.01 22.72 -12.58
CA THR A 583 0.54 21.35 -12.63
C THR A 583 -0.40 20.45 -11.84
N LEU A 584 -1.11 19.57 -12.53
CA LEU A 584 -2.00 18.57 -11.93
C LEU A 584 -1.29 17.23 -11.78
N VAL A 585 -1.80 16.35 -10.92
CA VAL A 585 -1.16 15.06 -10.65
C VAL A 585 -1.06 14.19 -11.90
N ASN A 586 0.16 13.74 -12.21
CA ASN A 586 0.43 12.79 -13.30
C ASN A 586 0.32 11.36 -12.77
N HIS A 587 0.83 11.10 -11.55
CA HIS A 587 0.87 9.78 -10.94
C HIS A 587 0.30 9.82 -9.52
N LEU A 588 -0.91 9.28 -9.33
CA LEU A 588 -1.52 9.16 -8.02
C LEU A 588 -1.22 7.78 -7.41
N ILE A 589 -0.35 7.76 -6.41
CA ILE A 589 0.15 6.54 -5.77
C ILE A 589 -0.57 6.34 -4.44
N ALA A 590 -1.64 5.54 -4.46
CA ALA A 590 -2.44 5.23 -3.28
C ALA A 590 -2.15 3.83 -2.74
N THR A 591 -1.84 3.71 -1.45
CA THR A 591 -1.69 2.41 -0.77
C THR A 591 -2.96 1.97 -0.07
N GLU A 592 -3.08 0.66 0.13
CA GLU A 592 -4.00 0.04 1.07
C GLU A 592 -3.51 0.25 2.53
N TYR A 593 -4.22 -0.28 3.52
CA TYR A 593 -3.86 -0.07 4.92
C TYR A 593 -2.81 -1.07 5.42
N LEU A 594 -1.93 -0.59 6.31
CA LEU A 594 -1.14 -1.44 7.17
C LEU A 594 -1.90 -1.66 8.49
N ASN A 595 -2.24 -2.92 8.76
CA ASN A 595 -2.77 -3.40 10.02
C ASN A 595 -1.62 -3.73 10.99
N TYR A 596 -1.93 -3.91 12.27
CA TYR A 596 -0.96 -4.26 13.30
C TYR A 596 -1.37 -5.58 13.96
N GLU A 597 -0.54 -6.60 13.76
CA GLU A 597 -0.84 -8.00 14.08
C GLU A 597 -2.23 -8.40 13.52
N ASP A 598 -3.13 -8.87 14.36
CA ASP A 598 -4.49 -9.29 14.04
C ASP A 598 -5.50 -8.12 13.99
N GLY A 599 -5.07 -6.89 14.30
CA GLY A 599 -5.95 -5.74 14.48
C GLY A 599 -5.48 -4.45 13.83
N LYS A 600 -6.02 -3.32 14.33
CA LYS A 600 -5.69 -1.97 13.87
C LYS A 600 -4.86 -1.23 14.94
N PHE A 601 -4.02 -0.32 14.49
CA PHE A 601 -3.38 0.67 15.36
C PHE A 601 -4.44 1.41 16.20
N SER A 602 -4.18 1.58 17.49
CA SER A 602 -5.10 2.26 18.41
C SER A 602 -4.35 2.91 19.55
N LYS A 603 -4.27 4.25 19.51
CA LYS A 603 -3.64 5.03 20.58
C LYS A 603 -4.38 4.90 21.91
N SER A 604 -5.72 4.90 21.87
CA SER A 604 -6.56 4.79 23.08
C SER A 604 -6.46 3.44 23.78
N ARG A 605 -6.15 2.36 23.04
CA ARG A 605 -5.93 1.01 23.60
C ARG A 605 -4.45 0.67 23.78
N GLY A 606 -3.53 1.58 23.44
CA GLY A 606 -2.08 1.32 23.47
C GLY A 606 -1.65 0.17 22.57
N VAL A 607 -2.33 -0.03 21.43
CA VAL A 607 -2.05 -1.10 20.47
C VAL A 607 -1.33 -0.52 19.26
N GLY A 608 -0.16 -1.08 18.95
CA GLY A 608 0.65 -0.72 17.79
C GLY A 608 1.87 0.14 18.13
N VAL A 609 2.80 0.18 17.19
CA VAL A 609 4.01 1.01 17.27
C VAL A 609 3.72 2.38 16.66
N PHE A 610 3.95 3.43 17.45
CA PHE A 610 3.90 4.81 16.99
C PHE A 610 5.30 5.33 16.67
N GLY A 611 5.40 6.33 15.79
CA GLY A 611 6.68 6.78 15.24
C GLY A 611 7.64 7.33 16.30
N ASP A 612 7.12 7.93 17.37
CA ASP A 612 7.88 8.41 18.53
C ASP A 612 8.44 7.26 19.39
N MET A 613 7.77 6.10 19.39
CA MET A 613 8.15 4.92 20.16
C MET A 613 9.16 4.03 19.43
N ALA A 614 9.23 4.10 18.09
CA ALA A 614 10.08 3.24 17.27
C ALA A 614 11.57 3.37 17.63
N LYS A 615 12.03 4.59 17.96
CA LYS A 615 13.40 4.86 18.39
C LYS A 615 13.79 4.19 19.72
N ASP A 616 12.82 3.98 20.60
CA ASP A 616 13.04 3.42 21.94
C ASP A 616 13.02 1.88 21.96
N THR A 617 13.00 1.24 20.80
CA THR A 617 13.00 -0.23 20.66
C THR A 617 14.40 -0.83 20.60
N GLY A 618 15.43 0.02 20.38
CA GLY A 618 16.79 -0.44 20.07
C GLY A 618 16.97 -1.00 18.66
N ILE A 619 15.89 -1.04 17.85
CA ILE A 619 15.94 -1.46 16.44
C ILE A 619 16.25 -0.22 15.58
N PRO A 620 17.33 -0.24 14.77
CA PRO A 620 17.71 0.90 13.92
C PRO A 620 16.63 1.26 12.88
N SER A 621 16.58 2.54 12.49
CA SER A 621 15.60 3.07 11.52
C SER A 621 15.55 2.26 10.23
N ASP A 622 16.70 1.86 9.69
CA ASP A 622 16.78 1.16 8.40
C ASP A 622 16.15 -0.23 8.45
N ILE A 623 16.14 -0.90 9.62
CA ILE A 623 15.46 -2.18 9.80
C ILE A 623 13.93 -1.99 9.72
N TRP A 624 13.41 -0.90 10.32
CA TRP A 624 12.01 -0.52 10.17
C TRP A 624 11.67 -0.18 8.72
N ARG A 625 12.52 0.61 8.05
CA ARG A 625 12.32 0.96 6.64
C ARG A 625 12.27 -0.28 5.76
N PHE A 626 13.25 -1.17 5.89
CA PHE A 626 13.31 -2.43 5.15
C PHE A 626 12.02 -3.23 5.31
N TYR A 627 11.62 -3.51 6.56
CA TYR A 627 10.48 -4.39 6.81
C TYR A 627 9.16 -3.79 6.35
N LEU A 628 8.94 -2.49 6.59
CA LEU A 628 7.74 -1.80 6.15
C LEU A 628 7.66 -1.73 4.61
N LEU A 629 8.78 -1.52 3.92
CA LEU A 629 8.84 -1.51 2.45
C LEU A 629 8.70 -2.92 1.86
N TYR A 630 9.22 -3.94 2.54
CA TYR A 630 9.05 -5.36 2.19
C TYR A 630 7.58 -5.81 2.25
N LEU A 631 6.82 -5.24 3.19
CA LEU A 631 5.38 -5.47 3.38
C LEU A 631 4.50 -4.31 2.91
N ARG A 632 5.01 -3.45 2.01
CA ARG A 632 4.25 -2.28 1.56
C ARG A 632 2.87 -2.71 1.01
N PRO A 633 1.75 -2.15 1.52
CA PRO A 633 0.40 -2.55 1.14
C PRO A 633 0.00 -1.94 -0.21
N GLU A 634 0.49 -2.52 -1.32
CA GLU A 634 0.28 -1.98 -2.67
C GLU A 634 -1.09 -2.36 -3.27
N SER A 635 -1.41 -3.65 -3.30
CA SER A 635 -2.64 -4.18 -3.91
C SER A 635 -3.72 -4.55 -2.89
N GLN A 636 -3.31 -4.87 -1.66
CA GLN A 636 -4.18 -5.30 -0.57
C GLN A 636 -3.61 -4.84 0.77
N ASP A 637 -4.45 -4.83 1.80
CA ASP A 637 -4.02 -4.60 3.17
C ASP A 637 -2.90 -5.57 3.56
N SER A 638 -1.92 -5.08 4.31
CA SER A 638 -0.85 -5.88 4.90
C SER A 638 -0.90 -5.79 6.42
N ALA A 639 -0.23 -6.68 7.14
CA ALA A 639 -0.19 -6.67 8.60
C ALA A 639 1.26 -6.67 9.07
N PHE A 640 1.60 -5.73 9.96
CA PHE A 640 2.87 -5.75 10.66
C PHE A 640 2.87 -6.90 11.68
N SER A 641 3.89 -7.74 11.68
CA SER A 641 4.08 -8.78 12.72
C SER A 641 5.49 -8.78 13.27
N TRP A 642 5.62 -8.83 14.60
CA TRP A 642 6.91 -8.90 15.27
C TRP A 642 7.70 -10.17 14.93
N THR A 643 7.01 -11.31 14.82
CA THR A 643 7.62 -12.59 14.46
C THR A 643 8.16 -12.56 13.04
N ASP A 644 7.40 -11.98 12.11
CA ASP A 644 7.83 -11.89 10.71
C ASP A 644 8.93 -10.84 10.51
N LEU A 645 8.92 -9.72 11.25
CA LEU A 645 10.05 -8.77 11.31
C LEU A 645 11.35 -9.48 11.69
N MET A 646 11.33 -10.28 12.75
CA MET A 646 12.49 -11.06 13.20
C MET A 646 12.95 -12.03 12.11
N THR A 647 12.02 -12.77 11.52
CA THR A 647 12.29 -13.75 10.48
C THR A 647 12.94 -13.10 9.27
N LYS A 648 12.35 -12.02 8.72
CA LYS A 648 12.88 -11.35 7.52
C LYS A 648 14.17 -10.58 7.79
N ASN A 649 14.37 -10.02 8.98
CA ASN A 649 15.68 -9.50 9.36
C ASN A 649 16.75 -10.59 9.32
N ASN A 650 16.48 -11.73 9.96
CA ASN A 650 17.49 -12.78 10.11
C ASN A 650 17.72 -13.53 8.77
N SER A 651 16.69 -13.76 7.96
CA SER A 651 16.82 -14.47 6.68
C SER A 651 17.31 -13.57 5.54
N GLU A 652 16.68 -12.42 5.32
CA GLU A 652 16.95 -11.57 4.14
C GLU A 652 18.10 -10.61 4.39
N LEU A 653 18.11 -9.93 5.55
CA LEU A 653 19.18 -8.98 5.84
C LEU A 653 20.44 -9.70 6.32
N LEU A 654 20.38 -10.46 7.40
CA LEU A 654 21.57 -11.06 7.99
C LEU A 654 22.16 -12.19 7.12
N ASN A 655 21.34 -13.22 6.80
CA ASN A 655 21.84 -14.43 6.13
C ASN A 655 22.02 -14.27 4.61
N THR A 656 21.36 -13.29 3.97
CA THR A 656 21.44 -13.10 2.52
C THR A 656 22.26 -11.85 2.18
N LEU A 657 21.70 -10.65 2.34
CA LEU A 657 22.32 -9.39 1.90
C LEU A 657 23.63 -9.10 2.65
N GLY A 658 23.57 -9.14 3.98
CA GLY A 658 24.68 -8.90 4.88
C GLY A 658 25.77 -9.94 4.73
N ASN A 659 25.41 -11.23 4.70
CA ASN A 659 26.36 -12.31 4.47
C ASN A 659 27.16 -12.11 3.17
N PHE A 660 26.48 -11.76 2.06
CA PHE A 660 27.14 -11.54 0.79
C PHE A 660 28.14 -10.38 0.86
N ILE A 661 27.68 -9.20 1.29
CA ILE A 661 28.52 -7.98 1.32
C ILE A 661 29.68 -8.14 2.30
N ASN A 662 29.43 -8.70 3.49
CA ASN A 662 30.47 -8.96 4.49
C ASN A 662 31.54 -9.91 3.94
N ARG A 663 31.15 -10.99 3.25
CA ARG A 663 32.11 -11.95 2.67
C ARG A 663 32.92 -11.30 1.55
N ALA A 664 32.26 -10.58 0.64
CA ALA A 664 32.92 -9.90 -0.48
C ALA A 664 34.00 -8.94 0.03
N GLY A 665 33.67 -8.04 0.97
CA GLY A 665 34.64 -7.12 1.57
C GLY A 665 35.71 -7.83 2.41
N SER A 666 35.32 -8.77 3.28
CA SER A 666 36.26 -9.46 4.17
C SER A 666 37.29 -10.28 3.40
N PHE A 667 36.94 -10.86 2.26
CA PHE A 667 37.87 -11.60 1.43
C PHE A 667 38.92 -10.70 0.77
N VAL A 668 38.56 -9.48 0.35
CA VAL A 668 39.52 -8.48 -0.14
C VAL A 668 40.50 -8.10 0.98
N CYS A 669 40.01 -7.79 2.18
CA CYS A 669 40.88 -7.47 3.32
C CYS A 669 41.80 -8.63 3.71
N LYS A 670 41.25 -9.84 3.81
CA LYS A 670 41.95 -11.02 4.34
C LYS A 670 42.98 -11.59 3.38
N PHE A 671 42.70 -11.62 2.08
CA PHE A 671 43.53 -12.32 1.11
C PHE A 671 44.36 -11.39 0.22
N PHE A 672 43.95 -10.13 0.06
CA PHE A 672 44.58 -9.17 -0.85
C PHE A 672 44.97 -7.86 -0.16
N GLY A 673 45.08 -7.86 1.18
CA GLY A 673 45.55 -6.69 1.94
C GLY A 673 44.70 -5.45 1.73
N GLY A 674 43.39 -5.61 1.51
CA GLY A 674 42.46 -4.50 1.29
C GLY A 674 42.49 -3.91 -0.12
N HIS A 675 43.21 -4.52 -1.07
CA HIS A 675 43.26 -4.07 -2.46
C HIS A 675 42.44 -5.00 -3.35
N VAL A 676 41.58 -4.44 -4.19
CA VAL A 676 40.76 -5.23 -5.12
C VAL A 676 41.69 -5.96 -6.11
N PRO A 677 41.57 -7.30 -6.24
CA PRO A 677 42.44 -8.08 -7.12
C PRO A 677 42.16 -7.85 -8.61
N ALA A 678 43.08 -8.27 -9.46
CA ALA A 678 42.86 -8.33 -10.91
C ALA A 678 41.74 -9.32 -11.25
N MET A 679 40.92 -8.98 -12.26
CA MET A 679 39.74 -9.75 -12.67
C MET A 679 39.92 -10.26 -14.11
N GLU A 680 40.29 -11.53 -14.25
CA GLU A 680 40.37 -12.25 -15.52
C GLU A 680 39.05 -13.03 -15.72
N LEU A 681 38.09 -12.45 -16.45
CA LEU A 681 36.71 -12.97 -16.56
C LEU A 681 36.63 -14.20 -17.49
N ASN A 682 36.08 -15.29 -16.98
CA ASN A 682 35.68 -16.45 -17.79
C ASN A 682 34.21 -16.33 -18.27
N GLN A 683 33.71 -17.35 -18.97
CA GLN A 683 32.34 -17.31 -19.51
C GLN A 683 31.25 -17.30 -18.43
N ASP A 684 31.47 -17.98 -17.31
CA ASP A 684 30.51 -18.01 -16.20
C ASP A 684 30.46 -16.67 -15.45
N ASP A 685 31.61 -15.99 -15.33
CA ASP A 685 31.67 -14.63 -14.79
C ASP A 685 30.87 -13.67 -15.67
N LYS A 686 31.06 -13.74 -17.00
CA LYS A 686 30.31 -12.90 -17.94
C LYS A 686 28.80 -13.17 -17.89
N ARG A 687 28.38 -14.43 -17.74
CA ARG A 687 26.97 -14.79 -17.51
C ARG A 687 26.43 -14.16 -16.23
N LEU A 688 27.17 -14.21 -15.13
CA LEU A 688 26.77 -13.55 -13.88
C LEU A 688 26.62 -12.03 -14.07
N LEU A 689 27.58 -11.37 -14.72
CA LEU A 689 27.50 -9.93 -15.01
C LEU A 689 26.23 -9.58 -15.81
N ALA A 690 25.87 -10.41 -16.78
CA ALA A 690 24.65 -10.27 -17.55
C ALA A 690 23.39 -10.44 -16.69
N HIS A 691 23.34 -11.45 -15.82
CA HIS A 691 22.22 -11.64 -14.89
C HIS A 691 22.06 -10.47 -13.91
N ILE A 692 23.14 -9.97 -13.32
CA ILE A 692 23.10 -8.80 -12.43
C ILE A 692 22.62 -7.55 -13.19
N THR A 693 23.06 -7.38 -14.44
CA THR A 693 22.59 -6.27 -15.30
C THR A 693 21.09 -6.38 -15.59
N LEU A 694 20.58 -7.57 -15.87
CA LEU A 694 19.14 -7.78 -16.08
C LEU A 694 18.32 -7.50 -14.81
N GLU A 695 18.77 -7.95 -13.64
CA GLU A 695 18.12 -7.63 -12.36
C GLU A 695 18.15 -6.12 -12.06
N LEU A 696 19.25 -5.43 -12.38
CA LEU A 696 19.33 -3.97 -12.25
C LEU A 696 18.33 -3.26 -13.19
N ARG A 697 18.21 -3.71 -14.43
CA ARG A 697 17.22 -3.18 -15.38
C ARG A 697 15.80 -3.44 -14.91
N GLN A 698 15.53 -4.61 -14.35
CA GLN A 698 14.24 -4.95 -13.74
C GLN A 698 13.93 -4.05 -12.54
N TYR A 699 14.91 -3.83 -11.65
CA TYR A 699 14.81 -2.89 -10.54
C TYR A 699 14.42 -1.48 -11.02
N ASN A 700 15.10 -0.97 -12.06
CA ASN A 700 14.82 0.34 -12.62
C ASN A 700 13.39 0.40 -13.21
N TYR A 701 13.00 -0.60 -14.00
CA TYR A 701 11.67 -0.69 -14.58
C TYR A 701 10.56 -0.69 -13.52
N LEU A 702 10.76 -1.44 -12.43
CA LEU A 702 9.81 -1.52 -11.33
C LEU A 702 9.69 -0.18 -10.59
N LEU A 703 10.79 0.47 -10.24
CA LEU A 703 10.75 1.75 -9.54
C LEU A 703 10.28 2.91 -10.42
N GLU A 704 10.54 2.89 -11.73
CA GLU A 704 9.95 3.87 -12.67
C GLU A 704 8.42 3.83 -12.62
N LYS A 705 7.83 2.66 -12.37
CA LYS A 705 6.39 2.44 -12.18
C LYS A 705 5.96 2.40 -10.70
N VAL A 706 6.83 2.84 -9.79
CA VAL A 706 6.59 2.91 -8.34
C VAL A 706 6.18 1.55 -7.72
N LYS A 707 6.67 0.44 -8.27
CA LYS A 707 6.54 -0.93 -7.71
C LYS A 707 7.62 -1.18 -6.66
N ILE A 708 7.52 -0.44 -5.57
CA ILE A 708 8.54 -0.35 -4.52
C ILE A 708 8.81 -1.71 -3.86
N ARG A 709 7.75 -2.48 -3.58
CA ARG A 709 7.87 -3.81 -2.93
C ARG A 709 8.64 -4.81 -3.79
N GLU A 710 8.33 -4.89 -5.07
CA GLU A 710 8.97 -5.84 -5.99
C GLU A 710 10.42 -5.43 -6.29
N ALA A 711 10.69 -4.14 -6.44
CA ALA A 711 12.06 -3.67 -6.67
C ALA A 711 13.01 -4.02 -5.50
N LEU A 712 12.52 -4.03 -4.25
CA LEU A 712 13.32 -4.50 -3.11
C LEU A 712 13.72 -5.98 -3.27
N ARG A 713 12.86 -6.81 -3.86
CA ARG A 713 13.17 -8.23 -4.12
C ARG A 713 14.27 -8.39 -5.16
N SER A 714 14.32 -7.54 -6.19
CA SER A 714 15.45 -7.55 -7.14
C SER A 714 16.79 -7.26 -6.45
N ILE A 715 16.82 -6.38 -5.44
CA ILE A 715 18.03 -6.16 -4.62
C ILE A 715 18.44 -7.46 -3.91
N LEU A 716 17.49 -8.14 -3.27
CA LEU A 716 17.74 -9.39 -2.57
C LEU A 716 18.17 -10.50 -3.54
N ASN A 717 17.59 -10.58 -4.74
CA ASN A 717 17.97 -11.51 -5.79
C ASN A 717 19.42 -11.30 -6.24
N MET A 718 19.85 -10.06 -6.48
CA MET A 718 21.25 -9.75 -6.80
C MET A 718 22.21 -10.25 -5.70
N ALA A 719 21.85 -10.08 -4.43
CA ALA A 719 22.64 -10.62 -3.32
C ALA A 719 22.63 -12.17 -3.26
N ARG A 720 21.50 -12.83 -3.59
CA ARG A 720 21.43 -14.30 -3.69
C ARG A 720 22.30 -14.84 -4.82
N HIS A 721 22.27 -14.21 -6.00
CA HIS A 721 23.18 -14.56 -7.11
C HIS A 721 24.64 -14.39 -6.70
N GLY A 722 24.98 -13.31 -6.00
CA GLY A 722 26.32 -13.10 -5.45
C GLY A 722 26.73 -14.18 -4.43
N ASN A 723 25.84 -14.55 -3.49
CA ASN A 723 26.10 -15.63 -2.53
C ASN A 723 26.32 -16.97 -3.22
N HIS A 724 25.45 -17.31 -4.17
CA HIS A 724 25.57 -18.54 -4.96
C HIS A 724 26.91 -18.56 -5.69
N TYR A 725 27.27 -17.48 -6.39
CA TYR A 725 28.54 -17.37 -7.10
C TYR A 725 29.76 -17.56 -6.19
N LEU A 726 29.79 -16.93 -5.01
CA LEU A 726 30.84 -17.17 -4.02
C LEU A 726 30.85 -18.63 -3.54
N GLN A 727 29.68 -19.25 -3.39
CA GLN A 727 29.55 -20.60 -2.89
C GLN A 727 30.06 -21.66 -3.88
N VAL A 728 29.70 -21.56 -5.17
CA VAL A 728 30.14 -22.56 -6.17
C VAL A 728 31.63 -22.46 -6.47
N ASN A 729 32.19 -21.25 -6.40
CA ASN A 729 33.59 -20.99 -6.72
C ASN A 729 34.52 -21.13 -5.52
N GLU A 730 34.01 -21.27 -4.29
CA GLU A 730 34.81 -21.49 -3.08
C GLU A 730 36.16 -20.72 -3.00
N PRO A 731 36.21 -19.38 -3.20
CA PRO A 731 37.48 -18.64 -3.32
C PRO A 731 38.38 -18.75 -2.09
N TRP A 732 37.82 -19.02 -0.90
CA TRP A 732 38.58 -19.27 0.33
C TRP A 732 39.37 -20.59 0.33
N LYS A 733 39.03 -21.53 -0.56
CA LYS A 733 39.81 -22.74 -0.84
C LYS A 733 40.81 -22.49 -1.95
N HIS A 734 40.36 -21.95 -3.10
CA HIS A 734 41.22 -21.72 -4.26
C HIS A 734 42.40 -20.77 -3.99
N ILE A 735 42.24 -19.80 -3.08
CA ILE A 735 43.35 -18.92 -2.69
C ILE A 735 44.56 -19.66 -2.07
N LYS A 736 44.38 -20.91 -1.61
CA LYS A 736 45.43 -21.77 -1.06
C LYS A 736 45.99 -22.77 -2.09
N GLY A 737 45.50 -22.73 -3.33
CA GLY A 737 45.85 -23.66 -4.40
C GLY A 737 47.00 -23.19 -5.28
N SER A 738 46.97 -23.63 -6.54
CA SER A 738 47.93 -23.25 -7.58
C SER A 738 47.84 -21.76 -7.94
N GLU A 739 48.80 -21.24 -8.71
CA GLU A 739 48.73 -19.86 -9.21
C GLU A 739 47.48 -19.61 -10.07
N ALA A 740 47.01 -20.62 -10.82
CA ALA A 740 45.76 -20.54 -11.56
C ALA A 740 44.54 -20.44 -10.61
N ASP A 741 44.54 -21.20 -9.51
CA ASP A 741 43.48 -21.14 -8.50
C ASP A 741 43.46 -19.79 -7.77
N LYS A 742 44.64 -19.23 -7.45
CA LYS A 742 44.75 -17.90 -6.84
C LYS A 742 44.22 -16.81 -7.75
N LYS A 743 44.53 -16.86 -9.05
CA LYS A 743 43.95 -15.95 -10.05
C LYS A 743 42.44 -16.08 -10.11
N ARG A 744 41.90 -17.31 -10.13
CA ARG A 744 40.46 -17.54 -10.10
C ARG A 744 39.80 -16.95 -8.86
N ALA A 745 40.38 -17.20 -7.68
CA ALA A 745 39.91 -16.62 -6.42
C ALA A 745 39.93 -15.08 -6.45
N GLY A 746 40.98 -14.49 -7.04
CA GLY A 746 41.08 -13.05 -7.30
C GLY A 746 39.91 -12.53 -8.14
N THR A 747 39.68 -13.10 -9.33
CA THR A 747 38.54 -12.71 -10.18
C THR A 747 37.21 -12.79 -9.44
N VAL A 748 36.94 -13.90 -8.75
CA VAL A 748 35.69 -14.13 -8.02
C VAL A 748 35.46 -13.07 -6.94
N ILE A 749 36.50 -12.76 -6.16
CA ILE A 749 36.44 -11.78 -5.08
C ILE A 749 36.29 -10.36 -5.64
N GLY A 750 37.01 -10.03 -6.71
CA GLY A 750 36.90 -8.73 -7.40
C GLY A 750 35.51 -8.49 -8.00
N VAL A 751 34.92 -9.49 -8.64
CA VAL A 751 33.54 -9.41 -9.17
C VAL A 751 32.54 -9.28 -8.01
N ALA A 752 32.68 -10.09 -6.96
CA ALA A 752 31.78 -10.04 -5.81
C ALA A 752 31.77 -8.68 -5.09
N VAL A 753 32.94 -8.05 -4.89
CA VAL A 753 32.99 -6.72 -4.24
C VAL A 753 32.42 -5.62 -5.15
N ASN A 754 32.51 -5.77 -6.48
CA ASN A 754 31.82 -4.87 -7.42
C ASN A 754 30.29 -5.03 -7.35
N ILE A 755 29.76 -6.24 -7.18
CA ILE A 755 28.31 -6.45 -6.94
C ILE A 755 27.91 -5.82 -5.61
N ALA A 756 28.72 -5.95 -4.55
CA ALA A 756 28.48 -5.28 -3.27
C ALA A 756 28.47 -3.74 -3.40
N SER A 757 29.34 -3.19 -4.26
CA SER A 757 29.33 -1.77 -4.62
C SER A 757 28.01 -1.35 -5.25
N LEU A 758 27.52 -2.08 -6.27
CA LEU A 758 26.21 -1.83 -6.89
C LEU A 758 25.07 -1.91 -5.86
N LEU A 759 25.05 -2.97 -5.05
CA LEU A 759 24.04 -3.19 -4.00
C LEU A 759 23.97 -2.00 -3.05
N SER A 760 25.11 -1.39 -2.71
CA SER A 760 25.13 -0.20 -1.85
C SER A 760 24.34 0.97 -2.43
N VAL A 761 24.36 1.16 -3.76
CA VAL A 761 23.68 2.28 -4.44
C VAL A 761 22.19 1.98 -4.57
N VAL A 762 21.80 0.80 -5.05
CA VAL A 762 20.38 0.44 -5.24
C VAL A 762 19.63 0.23 -3.91
N LEU A 763 20.35 -0.04 -2.82
CA LEU A 763 19.78 -0.13 -1.48
C LEU A 763 19.52 1.25 -0.85
N GLN A 764 20.16 2.31 -1.33
CA GLN A 764 20.08 3.66 -0.75
C GLN A 764 18.64 4.20 -0.63
N PRO A 765 17.72 3.98 -1.59
CA PRO A 765 16.31 4.35 -1.42
C PRO A 765 15.61 3.67 -0.25
N TYR A 766 16.04 2.47 0.13
CA TYR A 766 15.39 1.62 1.13
C TYR A 766 16.05 1.76 2.51
N MET A 767 17.37 1.64 2.57
CA MET A 767 18.18 1.64 3.79
C MET A 767 19.36 2.62 3.63
N PRO A 768 19.12 3.94 3.74
CA PRO A 768 20.11 4.95 3.43
C PRO A 768 21.34 4.93 4.35
N ASN A 769 21.19 4.58 5.62
CA ASN A 769 22.32 4.52 6.56
C ASN A 769 23.20 3.29 6.28
N VAL A 770 22.57 2.15 5.97
CA VAL A 770 23.30 0.92 5.59
C VAL A 770 24.01 1.11 4.26
N SER A 771 23.36 1.73 3.28
CA SER A 771 23.98 2.12 2.01
C SER A 771 25.24 2.97 2.22
N ALA A 772 25.16 4.04 3.01
CA ALA A 772 26.30 4.89 3.33
C ALA A 772 27.42 4.12 4.06
N THR A 773 27.04 3.22 4.97
CA THR A 773 28.01 2.36 5.68
C THR A 773 28.77 1.45 4.71
N ILE A 774 28.08 0.81 3.76
CA ILE A 774 28.74 -0.04 2.75
C ILE A 774 29.66 0.80 1.87
N GLN A 775 29.20 1.97 1.41
CA GLN A 775 30.01 2.88 0.59
C GLN A 775 31.28 3.34 1.31
N GLN A 776 31.18 3.62 2.61
CA GLN A 776 32.33 3.96 3.45
C GLN A 776 33.28 2.77 3.65
N GLN A 777 32.78 1.58 3.95
CA GLN A 777 33.61 0.39 4.15
C GLN A 777 34.35 -0.02 2.87
N LEU A 778 33.73 0.18 1.70
CA LEU A 778 34.33 -0.14 0.39
C LEU A 778 35.08 1.05 -0.24
N SER A 779 35.13 2.21 0.43
CA SER A 779 35.75 3.44 -0.06
C SER A 779 35.25 3.85 -1.44
N ILE A 780 33.94 3.74 -1.69
CA ILE A 780 33.35 4.01 -3.00
C ILE A 780 33.39 5.53 -3.29
N PRO A 781 33.97 5.97 -4.42
CA PRO A 781 33.94 7.37 -4.83
C PRO A 781 32.51 7.90 -4.91
N ALA A 782 32.27 9.10 -4.37
CA ALA A 782 30.94 9.73 -4.35
C ALA A 782 30.34 9.91 -5.76
N ASP A 783 31.19 10.09 -6.77
CA ASP A 783 30.78 10.22 -8.17
C ASP A 783 30.16 8.93 -8.75
N TYR A 784 30.27 7.79 -8.06
CA TYR A 784 29.67 6.52 -8.49
C TYR A 784 28.32 6.24 -7.84
N ASN A 785 27.85 7.13 -6.95
CA ASN A 785 26.55 7.00 -6.29
C ASN A 785 25.42 7.46 -7.23
N VAL A 786 25.23 6.73 -8.31
CA VAL A 786 24.26 6.97 -9.38
C VAL A 786 23.75 5.62 -9.91
N VAL A 787 22.49 5.56 -10.33
CA VAL A 787 21.90 4.34 -10.89
C VAL A 787 21.80 4.47 -12.42
N SER A 788 22.52 3.61 -13.12
CA SER A 788 22.42 3.43 -14.58
C SER A 788 21.62 2.16 -14.90
N ASN A 789 21.47 1.83 -16.19
CA ASN A 789 20.86 0.57 -16.64
C ASN A 789 21.86 -0.57 -16.79
N ASP A 790 23.14 -0.33 -16.54
CA ASP A 790 24.21 -1.28 -16.79
C ASP A 790 25.07 -1.48 -15.53
N PHE A 791 25.41 -2.74 -15.25
CA PHE A 791 26.34 -3.04 -14.17
C PHE A 791 27.77 -2.87 -14.66
N VAL A 792 28.52 -1.96 -14.03
CA VAL A 792 29.88 -1.60 -14.44
C VAL A 792 30.90 -1.83 -13.33
N CYS A 793 32.17 -2.00 -13.70
CA CYS A 793 33.27 -2.08 -12.74
C CYS A 793 33.50 -0.71 -12.10
N THR A 794 33.02 -0.54 -10.87
CA THR A 794 33.20 0.68 -10.06
C THR A 794 34.43 0.61 -9.17
N LEU A 795 34.86 -0.60 -8.81
CA LEU A 795 36.04 -0.86 -8.01
C LEU A 795 37.07 -1.61 -8.89
N PRO A 796 37.96 -0.88 -9.59
CA PRO A 796 38.96 -1.49 -10.45
C PRO A 796 40.04 -2.22 -9.64
N ALA A 797 40.82 -3.06 -10.31
CA ALA A 797 41.97 -3.70 -9.69
C ALA A 797 42.94 -2.66 -9.10
N GLY A 798 43.40 -2.90 -7.87
CA GLY A 798 44.23 -1.97 -7.10
C GLY A 798 43.46 -0.94 -6.27
N HIS A 799 42.13 -0.83 -6.42
CA HIS A 799 41.31 0.00 -5.54
C HIS A 799 41.45 -0.45 -4.08
N GLN A 800 41.69 0.50 -3.17
CA GLN A 800 41.86 0.21 -1.75
C GLN A 800 40.53 0.39 -1.00
N ILE A 801 40.01 -0.70 -0.42
CA ILE A 801 38.83 -0.66 0.45
C ILE A 801 39.21 -0.31 1.89
N GLY A 802 38.22 0.14 2.67
CA GLY A 802 38.35 0.44 4.08
C GLY A 802 38.23 -0.80 4.97
N THR A 803 37.86 -0.58 6.24
CA THR A 803 37.65 -1.66 7.20
C THR A 803 36.23 -2.18 7.08
N VAL A 804 36.08 -3.49 6.93
CA VAL A 804 34.78 -4.17 6.78
C VAL A 804 34.27 -4.63 8.15
N THR A 805 33.01 -4.30 8.47
CA THR A 805 32.36 -4.69 9.72
C THR A 805 30.96 -5.25 9.45
N PRO A 806 30.47 -6.21 10.26
CA PRO A 806 29.14 -6.78 10.07
C PRO A 806 28.04 -5.70 9.99
N LEU A 807 27.26 -5.73 8.91
CA LEU A 807 26.21 -4.72 8.64
C LEU A 807 24.96 -4.86 9.51
N PHE A 808 24.55 -6.09 9.80
CA PHE A 808 23.29 -6.38 10.48
C PHE A 808 23.53 -7.18 11.75
N GLN A 809 22.69 -6.94 12.75
CA GLN A 809 22.63 -7.73 13.97
C GLN A 809 21.42 -8.66 13.91
N LYS A 810 21.55 -9.83 14.54
CA LYS A 810 20.44 -10.76 14.67
C LYS A 810 19.40 -10.18 15.63
N LEU A 811 18.13 -10.31 15.28
CA LEU A 811 17.04 -10.04 16.20
C LEU A 811 16.74 -11.31 16.99
N GLU A 812 16.86 -11.22 18.32
CA GLU A 812 16.66 -12.35 19.23
C GLU A 812 15.19 -12.51 19.63
N ALA A 813 14.74 -13.76 19.77
CA ALA A 813 13.33 -14.08 20.06
C ALA A 813 12.83 -13.43 21.36
N GLU A 814 13.68 -13.38 22.40
CA GLU A 814 13.34 -12.75 23.68
C GLU A 814 13.14 -11.23 23.55
N GLN A 815 14.02 -10.55 22.82
CA GLN A 815 13.89 -9.11 22.54
C GLN A 815 12.57 -8.82 21.83
N ILE A 816 12.24 -9.63 20.82
CA ILE A 816 11.06 -9.46 19.98
C ILE A 816 9.77 -9.73 20.76
N GLU A 817 9.73 -10.79 21.58
CA GLU A 817 8.57 -11.08 22.41
C GLU A 817 8.33 -9.98 23.48
N ASN A 818 9.39 -9.41 24.04
CA ASN A 818 9.27 -8.27 24.95
C ASN A 818 8.67 -7.03 24.27
N LEU A 819 9.12 -6.72 23.05
CA LEU A 819 8.57 -5.61 22.25
C LEU A 819 7.11 -5.89 21.86
N ARG A 820 6.80 -7.12 21.41
CA ARG A 820 5.44 -7.54 21.06
C ARG A 820 4.48 -7.34 22.24
N LYS A 821 4.85 -7.75 23.45
CA LYS A 821 4.05 -7.53 24.66
C LYS A 821 3.89 -6.04 24.98
N ARG A 822 4.95 -5.24 24.84
CA ARG A 822 4.92 -3.78 25.08
C ARG A 822 3.89 -3.08 24.20
N PHE A 823 3.77 -3.47 22.93
CA PHE A 823 2.91 -2.80 21.94
C PHE A 823 1.62 -3.56 21.62
N GLY A 824 1.29 -4.62 22.37
CA GLY A 824 0.08 -5.43 22.20
C GLY A 824 -1.15 -4.95 22.97
N GLY A 825 -1.09 -3.79 23.64
CA GLY A 825 -2.20 -3.22 24.44
C GLY A 825 -2.37 -3.83 25.85
N GLY A 826 -1.70 -4.94 26.17
CA GLY A 826 -1.83 -5.62 27.47
C GLY A 826 -1.23 -4.86 28.67
N GLN A 827 -0.27 -3.96 28.44
CA GLN A 827 0.44 -3.27 29.52
C GLN A 827 -0.27 -2.02 30.05
N GLN A 828 -1.20 -1.41 29.31
CA GLN A 828 -1.99 -0.29 29.83
C GLN A 828 -2.96 -0.72 30.95
N LYS A 829 -3.38 -2.00 31.01
CA LYS A 829 -4.10 -2.53 32.18
C LYS A 829 -3.22 -2.73 33.42
N ALA A 830 -1.91 -2.93 33.25
CA ALA A 830 -0.99 -3.04 34.37
C ALA A 830 -0.59 -1.65 34.91
N ALA A 831 -0.40 -0.66 34.03
CA ALA A 831 -0.12 0.72 34.43
C ALA A 831 -1.36 1.46 34.97
N ALA A 832 -2.56 1.20 34.44
CA ALA A 832 -3.81 1.75 34.99
C ALA A 832 -4.19 1.15 36.36
N ASN A 833 -3.64 -0.02 36.74
CA ASN A 833 -3.71 -0.55 38.10
C ASN A 833 -2.64 0.01 39.03
N CYS A 834 -1.71 0.84 38.53
CA CYS A 834 -0.72 1.55 39.34
C CYS A 834 -1.08 3.02 39.61
N ASP A 835 -2.13 3.55 38.96
CA ASP A 835 -2.68 4.90 39.19
C ASP A 835 -4.10 4.86 39.81
N ALA A 836 -4.46 3.76 40.45
CA ALA A 836 -5.49 3.79 41.48
C ALA A 836 -4.82 4.18 42.80
N THR A 837 -5.04 5.42 43.27
CA THR A 837 -4.76 5.80 44.65
C THR A 837 -5.43 4.79 45.59
N LEU A 838 -4.64 3.85 46.13
CA LEU A 838 -5.07 2.94 47.19
C LEU A 838 -5.52 3.79 48.38
N GLY A 839 -6.74 3.54 48.87
CA GLY A 839 -7.29 4.27 50.00
C GLY A 839 -6.41 4.14 51.24
N SER A 840 -6.35 5.20 52.07
CA SER A 840 -5.49 5.28 53.26
C SER A 840 -5.62 4.10 54.24
N LYS A 841 -6.77 3.40 54.27
CA LYS A 841 -6.96 2.18 55.07
C LYS A 841 -6.18 0.98 54.54
N THR A 842 -6.13 0.79 53.22
CA THR A 842 -5.46 -0.35 52.59
C THR A 842 -3.93 -0.22 52.69
N LEU A 843 -3.39 1.00 52.60
CA LEU A 843 -1.95 1.24 52.83
C LEU A 843 -1.52 0.97 54.29
N GLN A 844 -2.38 1.24 55.28
CA GLN A 844 -2.06 0.94 56.69
C GLN A 844 -1.94 -0.57 56.93
N GLU A 845 -2.84 -1.36 56.33
CA GLU A 845 -2.79 -2.83 56.42
C GLU A 845 -1.54 -3.39 55.75
N GLU A 846 -1.15 -2.84 54.59
CA GLU A 846 0.02 -3.33 53.85
C GLU A 846 1.35 -2.95 54.52
N VAL A 847 1.42 -1.77 55.15
CA VAL A 847 2.56 -1.39 56.02
C VAL A 847 2.66 -2.35 57.20
N ALA A 848 1.54 -2.69 57.87
CA ALA A 848 1.55 -3.60 59.00
C ALA A 848 1.96 -5.04 58.61
N LYS A 849 1.51 -5.54 57.45
CA LYS A 849 1.94 -6.84 56.92
C LYS A 849 3.43 -6.85 56.60
N GLN A 850 3.93 -5.80 55.95
CA GLN A 850 5.33 -5.72 55.56
C GLN A 850 6.25 -5.57 56.79
N ASP A 851 5.82 -4.85 57.83
CA ASP A 851 6.57 -4.74 59.09
C ASP A 851 6.65 -6.10 59.81
N ASN A 852 5.54 -6.83 59.90
CA ASN A 852 5.52 -8.20 60.43
C ASN A 852 6.43 -9.14 59.64
N TYR A 853 6.47 -9.00 58.31
CA TYR A 853 7.36 -9.80 57.46
C TYR A 853 8.84 -9.49 57.73
N VAL A 854 9.21 -8.21 57.88
CA VAL A 854 10.56 -7.81 58.29
C VAL A 854 10.93 -8.39 59.66
N GLN A 855 9.99 -8.39 60.63
CA GLN A 855 10.24 -8.98 61.94
C GLN A 855 10.42 -10.50 61.88
N GLN A 856 9.63 -11.21 61.06
CA GLN A 856 9.79 -12.65 60.84
C GLN A 856 11.15 -12.98 60.21
N LEU A 857 11.57 -12.24 59.19
CA LEU A 857 12.88 -12.45 58.56
C LEU A 857 14.04 -12.22 59.55
N LYS A 858 13.93 -11.22 60.42
CA LYS A 858 14.91 -10.97 61.50
C LYS A 858 14.90 -12.09 62.54
N ALA A 859 13.73 -12.57 62.95
CA ALA A 859 13.60 -13.66 63.91
C ALA A 859 14.16 -14.99 63.37
N GLN A 860 14.01 -15.24 62.06
CA GLN A 860 14.53 -16.42 61.37
C GLN A 860 16.01 -16.32 60.99
N LYS A 861 16.70 -15.21 61.33
CA LYS A 861 18.09 -14.92 60.94
C LYS A 861 18.33 -15.08 59.42
N ALA A 862 17.39 -14.60 58.61
CA ALA A 862 17.50 -14.59 57.16
C ALA A 862 18.71 -13.76 56.69
N GLU A 863 19.14 -13.97 55.44
CA GLU A 863 20.29 -13.27 54.88
C GLU A 863 20.11 -11.75 54.89
N LYS A 864 21.20 -11.03 55.19
CA LYS A 864 21.19 -9.58 55.38
C LYS A 864 20.62 -8.82 54.17
N GLN A 865 20.96 -9.23 52.94
CA GLN A 865 20.42 -8.61 51.73
C GLN A 865 18.89 -8.73 51.63
N GLN A 866 18.34 -9.84 52.09
CA GLN A 866 16.90 -10.10 52.04
C GLN A 866 16.15 -9.25 53.08
N ILE A 867 16.73 -9.10 54.28
CA ILE A 867 16.22 -8.19 55.31
C ILE A 867 16.30 -6.74 54.84
N ASP A 868 17.43 -6.33 54.24
CA ASP A 868 17.64 -4.95 53.76
C ASP A 868 16.65 -4.59 52.63
N ALA A 869 16.39 -5.50 51.70
CA ALA A 869 15.38 -5.32 50.65
C ALA A 869 13.96 -5.19 51.23
N ALA A 870 13.62 -6.03 52.21
CA ALA A 870 12.30 -5.98 52.86
C ALA A 870 12.09 -4.70 53.68
N VAL A 871 13.15 -4.20 54.34
CA VAL A 871 13.17 -2.92 55.08
C VAL A 871 13.05 -1.74 54.13
N SER A 872 13.76 -1.77 52.99
CA SER A 872 13.65 -0.72 51.97
C SER A 872 12.21 -0.59 51.45
N LYS A 873 11.57 -1.73 51.16
CA LYS A 873 10.17 -1.78 50.71
C LYS A 873 9.20 -1.28 51.79
N LEU A 874 9.45 -1.58 53.06
CA LEU A 874 8.68 -1.02 54.18
C LEU A 874 8.80 0.51 54.24
N GLY A 875 10.00 1.05 54.03
CA GLY A 875 10.25 2.49 54.00
C GLY A 875 9.50 3.20 52.86
N GLU A 876 9.41 2.60 51.68
CA GLU A 876 8.63 3.14 50.56
C GLU A 876 7.13 3.16 50.86
N LEU A 877 6.59 2.09 51.43
CA LEU A 877 5.17 2.02 51.81
C LEU A 877 4.82 3.03 52.91
N GLN A 878 5.69 3.24 53.89
CA GLN A 878 5.50 4.27 54.92
C GLN A 878 5.55 5.69 54.33
N LYS A 879 6.42 5.92 53.34
CA LYS A 879 6.50 7.21 52.62
C LYS A 879 5.21 7.46 51.84
N GLN A 880 4.68 6.47 51.13
CA GLN A 880 3.41 6.56 50.42
C GLN A 880 2.24 6.80 51.37
N LEU A 881 2.20 6.13 52.53
CA LEU A 881 1.19 6.35 53.56
C LEU A 881 1.26 7.78 54.15
N SER A 882 2.47 8.32 54.34
CA SER A 882 2.66 9.69 54.83
C SER A 882 2.18 10.75 53.84
N LEU A 883 2.36 10.49 52.54
CA LEU A 883 1.89 11.37 51.46
C LEU A 883 0.37 11.33 51.33
N ALA A 884 -0.24 10.15 51.54
CA ALA A 884 -1.69 9.99 51.53
C ALA A 884 -2.39 10.59 52.78
N GLY A 885 -1.68 10.68 53.91
CA GLY A 885 -2.22 11.14 55.20
C GLY A 885 -2.19 12.67 55.44
N GLY A 886 -1.70 13.46 54.50
CA GLY A 886 -1.84 14.93 54.51
C GLY A 886 -1.34 15.65 55.78
N GLN A 887 -0.09 15.43 56.21
CA GLN A 887 0.56 16.29 57.21
C GLN A 887 1.80 17.01 56.64
N GLU A 888 1.62 18.27 56.25
CA GLU A 888 2.70 19.23 56.12
C GLU A 888 3.38 19.43 57.48
N LYS A 889 4.58 18.87 57.66
CA LYS A 889 5.50 19.40 58.67
C LYS A 889 6.18 20.64 58.10
N LYS A 890 5.62 21.81 58.44
CA LYS A 890 6.36 23.08 58.50
C LYS A 890 7.69 22.84 59.22
N LYS A 891 8.81 23.10 58.56
CA LYS A 891 10.09 23.33 59.23
C LYS A 891 10.65 24.68 58.81
N LYS A 892 10.88 25.49 59.85
CA LYS A 892 11.81 26.61 59.91
C LYS A 892 13.19 26.22 59.43
#